data_AF-A0AAX6FZC6-F1
#
_entry.id   AF-A0AAX6FZC6-F1
#
_cell.length_a   1.000
_cell.length_b   1.000
_cell.length_c   1.000
_cell.angle_alpha   90.00
_cell.angle_beta   90.00
_cell.angle_gamma   90.00
#
_symmetry.space_group_name_H-M   'P 1'
#
loop_
_entity.id
_entity.type
_entity.pdbx_description
1 polymer ?
#
loop_
_entity_poly.entity_id
_entity_poly.type
_entity_poly.pdbx_seq_one_letter_code
_entity_poly.pdbx_strand_id
1 'polypeptide(L)'
;MEGESAMEQQRKGQKRKLDEVPSAAAAAAMEVEDEICPHSEQSLGAEIGAQVGVLVGSFSWRESDRAAAKRAVHVLAELAKNEEVVNEIVEGGAVPALVIHLQEPTAAAAGERPFEHEVEKGSAFALGLLAVKPEHQQLIVDAGALPLLVNLLKRHKKGSNSRALNSVVRRAADAITNLAHENSSIKTYVRIEGGIPPLVELLEFTDLKVQRAAAGALRTLAFKNDENKNQIVECNALPTLVLMLRSEDAAIHYEAVGVIGNLVHSSPNIKKEVLLAGALQPVIGLLSSCCTESQREAALLLGQFAATDSDCKVHIVQRGAVRPLVEMLQSQDIQLKEMSAFALGRLAQDTHNQAGIAYDGGLVPLLKLLDSKNGSLQHNAAFALYGIADNEDNVSDFIKVGGVQKLQDGEFIVQATKDCVAKTLKRLEEKIHGRVLKHLLYLMRVAEKAVQRRVALALAHLCSPEDQQTIFIDNNGLDLLLDLLASTNVKQQQDGSVALYKLANKATVLSPIDAAPPSPTPQVYLGEQYVNSATLSDVTFLVEGERFYAHRIALLASSDAFRAMFDGGYREKEARDIEIPNIRWEVFELMMRFIYTGSVDVTTTIAQDLLRAADQYLLEGLKRLCEYAIAQDINLDNISSMYELSEAYHAMSLRHTCVLFFLEQFNKISTRPGYSHLVQRIVPEIRSYFSKALLPNQRCSRA
;
A
#
# COMPACT_ATOMS: atom_id res chain seq x y z
N MET A 1 14.24 -4.51 -8.32
CA MET A 1 14.05 -3.10 -7.90
C MET A 1 13.93 -2.93 -6.38
N GLU A 2 13.35 -3.85 -5.62
CA GLU A 2 13.29 -3.76 -4.13
C GLU A 2 14.67 -3.79 -3.43
N GLY A 3 15.71 -4.30 -4.09
CA GLY A 3 17.07 -4.38 -3.55
C GLY A 3 17.87 -3.07 -3.52
N GLU A 4 17.50 -2.06 -4.33
CA GLU A 4 18.20 -0.77 -4.39
C GLU A 4 17.72 0.20 -3.29
N SER A 5 16.42 0.16 -2.97
CA SER A 5 15.83 1.00 -1.91
C SER A 5 16.31 0.60 -0.50
N ALA A 6 16.50 -0.70 -0.27
CA ALA A 6 17.13 -1.21 0.95
C ALA A 6 18.60 -0.79 1.08
N MET A 7 19.32 -0.73 -0.05
CA MET A 7 20.73 -0.30 -0.13
C MET A 7 20.90 1.17 0.29
N GLU A 8 19.97 2.04 -0.12
CA GLU A 8 20.05 3.47 0.16
C GLU A 8 19.61 3.84 1.60
N GLN A 9 18.70 3.06 2.19
CA GLN A 9 18.33 3.20 3.61
C GLN A 9 19.41 2.65 4.56
N GLN A 10 20.11 1.58 4.18
CA GLN A 10 21.24 1.02 4.92
C GLN A 10 22.43 1.99 4.96
N ARG A 11 22.66 2.73 3.84
CA ARG A 11 23.63 3.83 3.74
C ARG A 11 23.34 4.99 4.70
N LYS A 12 22.06 5.29 4.98
CA LYS A 12 21.64 6.32 5.95
C LYS A 12 21.71 5.85 7.41
N GLY A 13 21.40 4.58 7.67
CA GLY A 13 21.51 3.98 9.01
C GLY A 13 22.96 3.84 9.48
N GLN A 14 23.90 3.53 8.57
CA GLN A 14 25.32 3.47 8.90
C GLN A 14 25.99 4.85 9.01
N LYS A 15 25.52 5.85 8.24
CA LYS A 15 25.89 7.26 8.47
C LYS A 15 25.58 7.72 9.90
N ARG A 16 24.40 7.39 10.44
CA ARG A 16 24.04 7.71 11.84
C ARG A 16 24.85 6.94 12.89
N LYS A 17 25.34 5.74 12.59
CA LYS A 17 26.10 4.90 13.54
C LYS A 17 27.56 5.29 13.71
N LEU A 18 28.12 6.03 12.77
CA LEU A 18 29.42 6.69 12.96
C LEU A 18 29.28 7.96 13.83
N ASP A 19 28.11 8.61 13.80
CA ASP A 19 27.80 9.78 14.64
C ASP A 19 27.35 9.41 16.07
N GLU A 20 26.77 8.23 16.30
CA GLU A 20 26.28 7.78 17.62
C GLU A 20 27.19 6.73 18.27
N VAL A 21 28.43 7.12 18.59
CA VAL A 21 29.15 6.53 19.74
C VAL A 21 28.87 7.43 20.94
N PRO A 22 28.15 6.99 21.99
CA PRO A 22 27.97 7.81 23.17
C PRO A 22 29.33 7.99 23.86
N SER A 23 29.83 9.22 23.86
CA SER A 23 30.93 9.67 24.71
C SER A 23 30.49 9.62 26.17
N ALA A 24 30.76 8.50 26.84
CA ALA A 24 30.69 8.38 28.30
C ALA A 24 32.09 8.53 28.92
N ALA A 25 32.78 9.63 28.58
CA ALA A 25 34.05 10.02 29.17
C ALA A 25 34.20 11.55 29.35
N ALA A 26 33.10 12.26 29.64
CA ALA A 26 33.10 13.70 29.90
C ALA A 26 33.09 14.07 31.40
N ALA A 27 33.61 13.22 32.29
CA ALA A 27 33.70 13.53 33.72
C ALA A 27 34.99 12.96 34.34
N ALA A 28 36.13 13.49 33.91
CA ALA A 28 37.37 13.65 34.70
C ALA A 28 38.55 13.97 33.75
N ALA A 29 38.61 15.20 33.23
CA ALA A 29 39.83 15.77 32.69
C ALA A 29 39.76 17.29 32.88
N MET A 30 40.28 17.75 34.02
CA MET A 30 40.69 19.13 34.18
C MET A 30 41.87 19.39 33.25
N GLU A 31 41.73 20.45 32.45
CA GLU A 31 42.76 21.39 32.00
C GLU A 31 44.10 20.81 31.52
N VAL A 32 44.25 20.72 30.19
CA VAL A 32 45.27 21.46 29.42
C VAL A 32 44.69 21.68 28.01
N GLU A 33 44.26 22.90 27.71
CA GLU A 33 43.99 23.34 26.34
C GLU A 33 45.34 23.64 25.68
N ASP A 34 45.71 22.86 24.66
CA ASP A 34 46.69 23.29 23.65
C ASP A 34 45.94 23.55 22.35
N GLU A 35 46.02 24.79 21.87
CA GLU A 35 45.41 25.30 20.65
C GLU A 35 45.93 24.55 19.42
N ILE A 36 45.04 23.89 18.66
CA ILE A 36 45.36 23.37 17.32
C ILE A 36 45.04 24.47 16.29
N CYS A 37 46.10 25.05 15.74
CA CYS A 37 46.08 26.06 14.67
C CYS A 37 45.63 25.42 13.32
N PRO A 38 45.06 26.17 12.35
CA PRO A 38 44.61 25.61 11.10
C PRO A 38 45.83 25.25 10.22
N HIS A 39 46.11 23.96 10.07
CA HIS A 39 47.24 23.46 9.28
C HIS A 39 46.99 23.67 7.78
N SER A 40 47.98 24.22 7.09
CA SER A 40 48.06 24.16 5.62
C SER A 40 48.30 22.71 5.17
N GLU A 41 47.85 22.31 3.98
CA GLU A 41 48.02 20.94 3.43
C GLU A 41 49.49 20.46 3.48
N GLN A 42 50.46 21.38 3.30
CA GLN A 42 51.89 21.08 3.42
C GLN A 42 52.33 20.74 4.86
N SER A 43 51.67 21.29 5.87
CA SER A 43 51.94 20.98 7.28
C SER A 43 51.35 19.62 7.69
N LEU A 44 50.23 19.23 7.09
CA LEU A 44 49.55 17.97 7.40
C LEU A 44 50.30 16.77 6.82
N GLY A 45 50.73 16.85 5.55
CA GLY A 45 51.57 15.81 4.93
C GLY A 45 52.91 15.60 5.65
N ALA A 46 53.52 16.68 6.16
CA ALA A 46 54.75 16.62 6.96
C ALA A 46 54.53 15.91 8.31
N GLU A 47 53.41 16.21 8.98
CA GLU A 47 53.02 15.55 10.23
C GLU A 47 52.76 14.05 10.02
N ILE A 48 51.99 13.68 9.00
CA ILE A 48 51.73 12.28 8.63
C ILE A 48 53.06 11.56 8.35
N GLY A 49 53.92 12.14 7.52
CA GLY A 49 55.23 11.58 7.19
C GLY A 49 56.13 11.41 8.42
N ALA A 50 56.11 12.34 9.37
CA ALA A 50 56.83 12.25 10.63
C ALA A 50 56.33 11.07 11.48
N GLN A 51 55.01 10.92 11.64
CA GLN A 51 54.44 9.80 12.40
C GLN A 51 54.70 8.45 11.73
N VAL A 52 54.61 8.36 10.40
CA VAL A 52 54.97 7.16 9.64
C VAL A 52 56.45 6.81 9.83
N GLY A 53 57.35 7.80 9.78
CA GLY A 53 58.78 7.61 10.05
C GLY A 53 59.04 7.07 11.46
N VAL A 54 58.33 7.59 12.48
CA VAL A 54 58.40 7.07 13.84
C VAL A 54 57.97 5.61 13.90
N LEU A 55 56.86 5.23 13.25
CA LEU A 55 56.39 3.85 13.24
C LEU A 55 57.38 2.90 12.58
N VAL A 56 57.93 3.26 11.43
CA VAL A 56 58.91 2.43 10.71
C VAL A 56 60.20 2.25 11.53
N GLY A 57 60.62 3.29 12.26
CA GLY A 57 61.82 3.24 13.10
C GLY A 57 61.66 2.59 14.48
N SER A 58 60.42 2.41 14.97
CA SER A 58 60.15 2.06 16.38
C SER A 58 59.56 0.66 16.59
N PHE A 59 60.17 -0.37 16.00
CA PHE A 59 59.70 -1.77 16.13
C PHE A 59 60.62 -2.61 17.03
N SER A 60 60.55 -2.42 18.35
CA SER A 60 61.29 -3.22 19.33
C SER A 60 60.57 -3.28 20.69
N TRP A 61 61.03 -4.13 21.61
CA TRP A 61 60.54 -4.19 23.00
C TRP A 61 61.10 -3.10 23.92
N ARG A 62 61.93 -2.17 23.42
CA ARG A 62 62.40 -1.03 24.20
C ARG A 62 61.22 -0.14 24.59
N GLU A 63 61.16 0.28 25.85
CA GLU A 63 60.09 1.14 26.34
C GLU A 63 59.96 2.45 25.54
N SER A 64 61.10 3.05 25.16
CA SER A 64 61.15 4.24 24.29
C SER A 64 60.45 4.02 22.96
N ASP A 65 60.71 2.88 22.31
CA ASP A 65 60.22 2.55 20.97
C ASP A 65 58.73 2.22 21.04
N ARG A 66 58.31 1.44 22.05
CA ARG A 66 56.89 1.15 22.30
C ARG A 66 56.09 2.40 22.64
N ALA A 67 56.64 3.30 23.46
CA ALA A 67 55.99 4.57 23.79
C ALA A 67 55.89 5.49 22.56
N ALA A 68 56.94 5.56 21.74
CA ALA A 68 56.94 6.34 20.50
C ALA A 68 55.94 5.79 19.48
N ALA A 69 55.94 4.47 19.26
CA ALA A 69 54.97 3.80 18.38
C ALA A 69 53.54 4.03 18.87
N LYS A 70 53.27 3.88 20.18
CA LYS A 70 51.94 4.14 20.76
C LYS A 70 51.46 5.57 20.49
N ARG A 71 52.34 6.59 20.66
CA ARG A 71 52.00 7.99 20.37
C ARG A 71 51.74 8.21 18.88
N ALA A 72 52.61 7.71 18.01
CA ALA A 72 52.47 7.87 16.57
C ALA A 72 51.19 7.23 16.03
N VAL A 73 50.89 6.00 16.48
CA VAL A 73 49.62 5.33 16.16
C VAL A 73 48.41 6.14 16.65
N HIS A 74 48.48 6.71 17.87
CA HIS A 74 47.38 7.51 18.40
C HIS A 74 47.15 8.77 17.56
N VAL A 75 48.20 9.50 17.19
CA VAL A 75 48.11 10.69 16.33
C VAL A 75 47.49 10.34 14.99
N LEU A 76 47.98 9.28 14.32
CA LEU A 76 47.40 8.83 13.05
C LEU A 76 45.93 8.41 13.19
N ALA A 77 45.55 7.76 14.29
CA ALA A 77 44.16 7.41 14.54
C ALA A 77 43.27 8.63 14.78
N GLU A 78 43.75 9.66 15.48
CA GLU A 78 43.02 10.92 15.67
C GLU A 78 42.82 11.66 14.35
N LEU A 79 43.86 11.74 13.51
CA LEU A 79 43.75 12.32 12.17
C LEU A 79 42.76 11.53 11.30
N ALA A 80 42.80 10.19 11.36
CA ALA A 80 41.92 9.32 10.60
C ALA A 80 40.44 9.39 11.01
N LYS A 81 40.09 10.06 12.12
CA LYS A 81 38.67 10.35 12.45
C LYS A 81 38.07 11.37 11.48
N ASN A 82 38.88 12.21 10.86
CA ASN A 82 38.42 13.08 9.79
C ASN A 82 38.52 12.34 8.43
N GLU A 83 37.37 11.98 7.87
CA GLU A 83 37.29 11.24 6.60
C GLU A 83 37.98 11.96 5.43
N GLU A 84 38.08 13.29 5.46
CA GLU A 84 38.73 14.08 4.41
C GLU A 84 40.25 13.80 4.36
N VAL A 85 40.86 13.59 5.53
CA VAL A 85 42.32 13.41 5.70
C VAL A 85 42.75 11.95 5.46
N VAL A 86 41.81 11.01 5.46
CA VAL A 86 42.10 9.56 5.32
C VAL A 86 42.90 9.24 4.05
N ASN A 87 42.66 9.94 2.93
CA ASN A 87 43.40 9.71 1.68
C ASN A 87 44.87 10.10 1.84
N GLU A 88 45.14 11.27 2.42
CA GLU A 88 46.50 11.77 2.66
C GLU A 88 47.27 10.85 3.63
N ILE A 89 46.59 10.28 4.63
CA ILE A 89 47.21 9.31 5.55
C ILE A 89 47.64 8.03 4.82
N VAL A 90 46.78 7.53 3.92
CA VAL A 90 47.08 6.34 3.13
C VAL A 90 48.21 6.61 2.13
N GLU A 91 48.15 7.72 1.40
CA GLU A 91 49.18 8.16 0.45
C GLU A 91 50.54 8.43 1.14
N GLY A 92 50.51 8.92 2.38
CA GLY A 92 51.68 9.11 3.23
C GLY A 92 52.35 7.82 3.71
N GLY A 93 51.85 6.65 3.31
CA GLY A 93 52.46 5.35 3.61
C GLY A 93 52.11 4.79 4.99
N ALA A 94 51.05 5.30 5.63
CA ALA A 94 50.67 4.85 6.97
C ALA A 94 50.23 3.38 7.02
N VAL A 95 49.61 2.84 5.96
CA VAL A 95 49.11 1.46 5.95
C VAL A 95 50.21 0.43 6.21
N PRO A 96 51.28 0.32 5.40
CA PRO A 96 52.34 -0.66 5.65
C PRO A 96 53.03 -0.44 7.01
N ALA A 97 53.18 0.83 7.45
CA ALA A 97 53.76 1.14 8.76
C ALA A 97 52.89 0.62 9.92
N LEU A 98 51.57 0.81 9.85
CA LEU A 98 50.62 0.33 10.85
C LEU A 98 50.50 -1.20 10.87
N VAL A 99 50.57 -1.85 9.71
CA VAL A 99 50.44 -3.32 9.59
C VAL A 99 51.55 -4.05 10.35
N ILE A 100 52.80 -3.59 10.26
CA ILE A 100 53.94 -4.17 11.00
C ILE A 100 53.66 -4.15 12.52
N HIS A 101 52.97 -3.11 13.01
CA HIS A 101 52.65 -2.97 14.43
C HIS A 101 51.44 -3.79 14.90
N LEU A 102 50.83 -4.63 14.05
CA LEU A 102 49.83 -5.63 14.49
C LEU A 102 50.47 -6.89 15.10
N GLN A 103 51.77 -7.09 14.88
CA GLN A 103 52.53 -8.21 15.45
C GLN A 103 53.43 -7.74 16.59
N GLU A 104 53.79 -8.68 17.47
CA GLU A 104 54.77 -8.44 18.52
C GLU A 104 56.19 -8.42 17.91
N PRO A 105 57.09 -7.54 18.38
CA PRO A 105 58.50 -7.61 18.01
C PRO A 105 59.10 -8.97 18.41
N THR A 106 59.97 -9.53 17.56
CA THR A 106 60.67 -10.78 17.89
C THR A 106 61.66 -10.55 19.04
N ALA A 107 61.69 -11.52 19.98
CA ALA A 107 62.49 -11.56 21.21
C ALA A 107 62.03 -10.64 22.37
N ALA A 108 61.21 -11.19 23.27
CA ALA A 108 61.22 -10.79 24.67
C ALA A 108 61.99 -11.84 25.47
N ALA A 109 63.19 -11.53 25.93
CA ALA A 109 63.76 -12.25 27.08
C ALA A 109 62.78 -12.11 28.25
N ALA A 110 62.63 -13.14 29.08
CA ALA A 110 61.69 -13.15 30.19
C ALA A 110 61.79 -11.86 31.03
N GLY A 111 60.82 -10.96 30.87
CA GLY A 111 60.86 -9.59 31.39
C GLY A 111 59.55 -8.84 31.12
N GLU A 112 59.40 -7.66 31.71
CA GLU A 112 58.24 -6.78 31.53
C GLU A 112 58.06 -6.42 30.04
N ARG A 113 56.80 -6.35 29.61
CA ARG A 113 56.39 -6.01 28.24
C ARG A 113 55.77 -4.60 28.26
N PRO A 114 56.55 -3.53 28.02
CA PRO A 114 56.03 -2.18 28.11
C PRO A 114 54.94 -1.95 27.07
N PHE A 115 53.81 -1.38 27.50
CA PHE A 115 52.67 -1.11 26.62
C PHE A 115 52.20 -2.36 25.85
N GLU A 116 52.18 -3.52 26.51
CA GLU A 116 51.65 -4.77 25.94
C GLU A 116 50.23 -4.54 25.38
N HIS A 117 50.00 -4.98 24.14
CA HIS A 117 48.76 -4.82 23.36
C HIS A 117 48.35 -3.38 23.01
N GLU A 118 48.90 -2.33 23.62
CA GLU A 118 48.47 -0.95 23.38
C GLU A 118 48.81 -0.46 21.97
N VAL A 119 49.98 -0.83 21.44
CA VAL A 119 50.39 -0.47 20.07
C VAL A 119 49.54 -1.26 19.05
N GLU A 120 49.40 -2.57 19.23
CA GLU A 120 48.56 -3.41 18.37
C GLU A 120 47.09 -2.94 18.36
N LYS A 121 46.55 -2.59 19.53
CA LYS A 121 45.20 -2.03 19.68
C LYS A 121 45.06 -0.74 18.88
N GLY A 122 46.02 0.16 19.00
CA GLY A 122 46.00 1.42 18.27
C GLY A 122 46.11 1.18 16.76
N SER A 123 46.99 0.27 16.31
CA SER A 123 47.20 -0.01 14.89
C SER A 123 45.97 -0.64 14.26
N ALA A 124 45.34 -1.60 14.95
CA ALA A 124 44.07 -2.16 14.51
C ALA A 124 42.97 -1.08 14.42
N PHE A 125 42.91 -0.18 15.40
CA PHE A 125 41.95 0.92 15.38
C PHE A 125 42.19 1.90 14.23
N ALA A 126 43.43 2.34 14.01
CA ALA A 126 43.79 3.23 12.91
C ALA A 126 43.48 2.58 11.55
N LEU A 127 43.89 1.33 11.32
CA LEU A 127 43.58 0.60 10.09
C LEU A 127 42.07 0.45 9.88
N GLY A 128 41.30 0.23 10.95
CA GLY A 128 39.84 0.20 10.90
C GLY A 128 39.23 1.53 10.43
N LEU A 129 39.76 2.67 10.87
CA LEU A 129 39.33 3.99 10.41
C LEU A 129 39.69 4.23 8.94
N LEU A 130 40.89 3.83 8.51
CA LEU A 130 41.30 3.95 7.11
C LEU A 130 40.45 3.09 6.17
N ALA A 131 39.97 1.93 6.66
CA ALA A 131 39.12 0.99 5.94
C ALA A 131 37.64 1.44 5.79
N VAL A 132 37.23 2.57 6.38
CA VAL A 132 35.88 3.12 6.19
C VAL A 132 35.63 3.48 4.72
N LYS A 133 36.67 3.91 4.00
CA LYS A 133 36.61 4.13 2.55
C LYS A 133 36.83 2.80 1.80
N PRO A 134 35.88 2.34 0.95
CA PRO A 134 36.01 1.07 0.23
C PRO A 134 37.29 0.94 -0.59
N GLU A 135 37.79 2.05 -1.14
CA GLU A 135 38.99 2.12 -1.97
C GLU A 135 40.27 1.67 -1.23
N HIS A 136 40.32 1.84 0.10
CA HIS A 136 41.48 1.49 0.92
C HIS A 136 41.43 0.07 1.48
N GLN A 137 40.25 -0.55 1.51
CA GLN A 137 40.07 -1.87 2.14
C GLN A 137 40.98 -2.91 1.50
N GLN A 138 41.02 -2.96 0.16
CA GLN A 138 41.86 -3.93 -0.56
C GLN A 138 43.35 -3.63 -0.35
N LEU A 139 43.76 -2.36 -0.38
CA LEU A 139 45.15 -1.96 -0.14
C LEU A 139 45.64 -2.37 1.26
N ILE A 140 44.79 -2.25 2.28
CA ILE A 140 45.11 -2.69 3.66
C ILE A 140 45.22 -4.21 3.73
N VAL A 141 44.36 -4.94 3.02
CA VAL A 141 44.42 -6.40 2.92
C VAL A 141 45.68 -6.87 2.20
N ASP A 142 46.02 -6.24 1.07
CA ASP A 142 47.20 -6.54 0.26
C ASP A 142 48.51 -6.25 1.02
N ALA A 143 48.50 -5.27 1.92
CA ALA A 143 49.61 -5.01 2.83
C ALA A 143 49.81 -6.11 3.90
N GLY A 144 48.90 -7.08 4.00
CA GLY A 144 49.00 -8.22 4.93
C GLY A 144 48.33 -7.99 6.29
N ALA A 145 47.44 -7.00 6.42
CA ALA A 145 46.78 -6.71 7.69
C ALA A 145 45.92 -7.88 8.19
N LEU A 146 45.21 -8.56 7.29
CA LEU A 146 44.14 -9.47 7.67
C LEU A 146 44.61 -10.72 8.45
N PRO A 147 45.65 -11.48 8.01
CA PRO A 147 46.18 -12.59 8.81
C PRO A 147 46.64 -12.14 10.20
N LEU A 148 47.20 -10.94 10.33
CA LEU A 148 47.65 -10.38 11.60
C LEU A 148 46.48 -10.01 12.52
N LEU A 149 45.43 -9.39 11.97
CA LEU A 149 44.19 -9.10 12.71
C LEU A 149 43.53 -10.39 13.21
N VAL A 150 43.48 -11.44 12.38
CA VAL A 150 42.97 -12.76 12.80
C VAL A 150 43.84 -13.38 13.90
N ASN A 151 45.16 -13.21 13.85
CA ASN A 151 46.06 -13.65 14.92
C ASN A 151 45.84 -12.87 16.22
N LEU A 152 45.52 -11.57 16.16
CA LEU A 152 45.11 -10.80 17.34
C LEU A 152 43.86 -11.37 17.99
N LEU A 153 42.83 -11.72 17.19
CA LEU A 153 41.63 -12.36 17.71
C LEU A 153 41.97 -13.65 18.48
N LYS A 154 42.87 -14.49 17.95
CA LYS A 154 43.27 -15.77 18.56
C LYS A 154 44.05 -15.62 19.88
N ARG A 155 44.54 -14.42 20.24
CA ARG A 155 45.30 -14.20 21.50
C ARG A 155 44.47 -14.45 22.75
N HIS A 156 43.13 -14.39 22.66
CA HIS A 156 42.24 -14.72 23.77
C HIS A 156 42.46 -16.14 24.33
N LYS A 157 42.99 -17.08 23.54
CA LYS A 157 43.28 -18.47 23.97
C LYS A 157 44.51 -18.61 24.86
N LYS A 158 45.38 -17.59 24.92
CA LYS A 158 46.75 -17.71 25.45
C LYS A 158 46.96 -17.12 26.85
N GLY A 159 45.96 -16.52 27.51
CA GLY A 159 46.18 -15.87 28.80
C GLY A 159 44.94 -15.49 29.59
N SER A 160 45.16 -15.06 30.84
CA SER A 160 44.15 -14.56 31.78
C SER A 160 43.45 -13.30 31.24
N ASN A 161 42.12 -13.26 31.29
CA ASN A 161 41.29 -12.12 30.86
C ASN A 161 41.78 -10.79 31.46
N SER A 162 42.54 -10.02 30.68
CA SER A 162 43.04 -8.70 31.08
C SER A 162 42.33 -7.61 30.29
N ARG A 163 42.17 -6.42 30.90
CA ARG A 163 41.54 -5.26 30.24
C ARG A 163 42.27 -4.88 28.94
N ALA A 164 43.61 -4.99 28.91
CA ALA A 164 44.42 -4.71 27.73
C ALA A 164 44.14 -5.72 26.61
N LEU A 165 44.08 -7.03 26.93
CA LEU A 165 43.74 -8.08 25.98
C LEU A 165 42.33 -7.89 25.38
N ASN A 166 41.32 -7.62 26.22
CA ASN A 166 39.96 -7.34 25.76
C ASN A 166 39.94 -6.16 24.77
N SER A 167 40.73 -5.13 25.05
CA SER A 167 40.76 -3.94 24.22
C SER A 167 41.34 -4.19 22.82
N VAL A 168 42.39 -5.03 22.70
CA VAL A 168 43.00 -5.35 21.40
C VAL A 168 42.13 -6.31 20.58
N VAL A 169 41.54 -7.35 21.18
CA VAL A 169 40.67 -8.28 20.45
C VAL A 169 39.41 -7.58 19.95
N ARG A 170 38.86 -6.66 20.75
CA ARG A 170 37.76 -5.78 20.31
C ARG A 170 38.14 -4.96 19.09
N ARG A 171 39.30 -4.28 19.13
CA ARG A 171 39.75 -3.45 18.00
C ARG A 171 40.07 -4.25 16.75
N ALA A 172 40.58 -5.48 16.91
CA ALA A 172 40.77 -6.38 15.78
C ALA A 172 39.43 -6.77 15.12
N ALA A 173 38.40 -7.07 15.92
CA ALA A 173 37.05 -7.35 15.40
C ALA A 173 36.42 -6.11 14.73
N ASP A 174 36.55 -4.92 15.33
CA ASP A 174 36.11 -3.65 14.73
C ASP A 174 36.79 -3.43 13.37
N ALA A 175 38.12 -3.61 13.28
CA ALA A 175 38.88 -3.44 12.05
C ALA A 175 38.46 -4.41 10.95
N ILE A 176 38.23 -5.69 11.29
CA ILE A 176 37.70 -6.69 10.35
C ILE A 176 36.30 -6.30 9.87
N THR A 177 35.46 -5.75 10.74
CA THR A 177 34.13 -5.26 10.38
C THR A 177 34.20 -4.19 9.29
N ASN A 178 35.08 -3.20 9.45
CA ASN A 178 35.24 -2.11 8.49
C ASN A 178 35.89 -2.58 7.18
N LEU A 179 36.90 -3.46 7.25
CA LEU A 179 37.54 -4.04 6.07
C LEU A 179 36.56 -4.87 5.22
N ALA A 180 35.68 -5.64 5.87
CA ALA A 180 34.74 -6.52 5.20
C ALA A 180 33.41 -5.82 4.82
N HIS A 181 33.21 -4.56 5.20
CA HIS A 181 31.98 -3.82 4.93
C HIS A 181 31.81 -3.63 3.42
N GLU A 182 30.64 -4.02 2.90
CA GLU A 182 30.29 -4.03 1.46
C GLU A 182 31.27 -4.75 0.52
N ASN A 183 32.25 -5.49 1.04
CA ASN A 183 33.31 -6.10 0.24
C ASN A 183 33.28 -7.65 0.31
N SER A 184 32.75 -8.29 -0.75
CA SER A 184 32.54 -9.75 -0.76
C SER A 184 33.83 -10.56 -0.82
N SER A 185 34.86 -10.07 -1.52
CA SER A 185 36.16 -10.76 -1.59
C SER A 185 36.83 -10.77 -0.21
N ILE A 186 36.82 -9.64 0.50
CA ILE A 186 37.40 -9.55 1.85
C ILE A 186 36.62 -10.41 2.85
N LYS A 187 35.28 -10.44 2.80
CA LYS A 187 34.47 -11.37 3.61
C LYS A 187 34.90 -12.83 3.43
N THR A 188 35.10 -13.24 2.18
CA THR A 188 35.58 -14.58 1.84
C THR A 188 37.01 -14.80 2.33
N TYR A 189 37.86 -13.78 2.23
CA TYR A 189 39.25 -13.90 2.65
C TYR A 189 39.39 -14.01 4.19
N VAL A 190 38.58 -13.27 4.96
CA VAL A 190 38.50 -13.40 6.42
C VAL A 190 38.18 -14.84 6.82
N ARG A 191 37.28 -15.48 6.08
CA ARG A 191 36.92 -16.88 6.27
C ARG A 191 38.10 -17.83 6.01
N ILE A 192 38.77 -17.66 4.85
CA ILE A 192 39.91 -18.49 4.44
C ILE A 192 41.08 -18.39 5.44
N GLU A 193 41.33 -17.18 5.98
CA GLU A 193 42.34 -16.94 7.03
C GLU A 193 41.96 -17.51 8.41
N GLY A 194 40.76 -18.11 8.54
CA GLY A 194 40.27 -18.71 9.77
C GLY A 194 39.85 -17.67 10.81
N GLY A 195 39.31 -16.54 10.37
CA GLY A 195 38.80 -15.47 11.23
C GLY A 195 37.43 -15.76 11.86
N ILE A 196 36.60 -16.61 11.25
CA ILE A 196 35.25 -16.92 11.78
C ILE A 196 35.29 -17.66 13.12
N PRO A 197 36.03 -18.77 13.29
CA PRO A 197 36.06 -19.50 14.57
C PRO A 197 36.39 -18.63 15.79
N PRO A 198 37.46 -17.80 15.80
CA PRO A 198 37.74 -16.95 16.96
C PRO A 198 36.70 -15.85 17.17
N LEU A 199 36.03 -15.35 16.13
CA LEU A 199 34.91 -14.41 16.32
C LEU A 199 33.71 -15.08 17.01
N VAL A 200 33.43 -16.34 16.69
CA VAL A 200 32.36 -17.10 17.37
C VAL A 200 32.72 -17.38 18.83
N GLU A 201 33.96 -17.75 19.12
CA GLU A 201 34.45 -17.94 20.50
C GLU A 201 34.34 -16.65 21.32
N LEU A 202 34.59 -15.48 20.72
CA LEU A 202 34.46 -14.18 21.37
C LEU A 202 33.00 -13.77 21.67
N LEU A 203 31.98 -14.48 21.17
CA LEU A 203 30.59 -14.25 21.57
C LEU A 203 30.33 -14.67 23.03
N GLU A 204 31.15 -15.55 23.60
CA GLU A 204 31.02 -16.03 24.99
C GLU A 204 31.81 -15.17 25.99
N PHE A 205 32.43 -14.09 25.54
CA PHE A 205 33.22 -13.20 26.41
C PHE A 205 32.34 -12.44 27.40
N THR A 206 32.85 -12.29 28.63
CA THR A 206 32.19 -11.51 29.70
C THR A 206 32.20 -10.00 29.44
N ASP A 207 33.17 -9.51 28.66
CA ASP A 207 33.26 -8.11 28.29
C ASP A 207 32.28 -7.81 27.15
N LEU A 208 31.21 -7.08 27.47
CA LEU A 208 30.14 -6.74 26.52
C LEU A 208 30.65 -5.98 25.30
N LYS A 209 31.75 -5.20 25.42
CA LYS A 209 32.31 -4.49 24.26
C LYS A 209 32.99 -5.45 23.29
N VAL A 210 33.65 -6.49 23.81
CA VAL A 210 34.24 -7.57 22.99
C VAL A 210 33.14 -8.39 22.34
N GLN A 211 32.15 -8.83 23.12
CA GLN A 211 31.02 -9.62 22.64
C GLN A 211 30.26 -8.89 21.52
N ARG A 212 29.99 -7.58 21.70
CA ARG A 212 29.36 -6.74 20.67
C ARG A 212 30.20 -6.63 19.40
N ALA A 213 31.50 -6.36 19.51
CA ALA A 213 32.38 -6.20 18.35
C ALA A 213 32.50 -7.51 17.55
N ALA A 214 32.57 -8.64 18.24
CA ALA A 214 32.55 -9.96 17.61
C ALA A 214 31.24 -10.21 16.85
N ALA A 215 30.08 -9.92 17.46
CA ALA A 215 28.78 -10.03 16.78
C ALA A 215 28.66 -9.09 15.57
N GLY A 216 29.13 -7.84 15.69
CA GLY A 216 29.16 -6.88 14.58
C GLY A 216 30.00 -7.39 13.39
N ALA A 217 31.18 -7.97 13.66
CA ALA A 217 32.00 -8.59 12.63
C ALA A 217 31.28 -9.77 11.96
N LEU A 218 30.71 -10.69 12.74
CA LEU A 218 29.95 -11.83 12.22
C LEU A 218 28.74 -11.41 11.39
N ARG A 219 28.04 -10.34 11.80
CA ARG A 219 26.91 -9.77 11.06
C ARG A 219 27.35 -9.33 9.68
N THR A 220 28.47 -8.60 9.58
CA THR A 220 29.02 -8.14 8.30
C THR A 220 29.47 -9.31 7.44
N LEU A 221 30.15 -10.29 8.03
CA LEU A 221 30.65 -11.48 7.33
C LEU A 221 29.52 -12.36 6.79
N ALA A 222 28.37 -12.44 7.48
CA ALA A 222 27.19 -13.20 7.04
C ALA A 222 26.41 -12.52 5.90
N PHE A 223 26.54 -11.19 5.74
CA PHE A 223 25.74 -10.45 4.76
C PHE A 223 26.09 -10.85 3.32
N LYS A 224 25.15 -11.50 2.64
CA LYS A 224 25.24 -11.95 1.24
C LYS A 224 26.47 -12.84 0.95
N ASN A 225 26.85 -13.71 1.88
CA ASN A 225 27.96 -14.66 1.70
C ASN A 225 27.59 -16.01 2.33
N ASP A 226 27.14 -16.97 1.52
CA ASP A 226 26.54 -18.21 2.02
C ASP A 226 27.57 -19.15 2.66
N GLU A 227 28.80 -19.19 2.15
CA GLU A 227 29.89 -19.96 2.74
C GLU A 227 30.25 -19.46 4.14
N ASN A 228 30.26 -18.14 4.35
CA ASN A 228 30.45 -17.56 5.67
C ASN A 228 29.30 -17.89 6.60
N LYS A 229 28.03 -17.80 6.14
CA LYS A 229 26.87 -18.17 6.96
C LYS A 229 26.96 -19.62 7.44
N ASN A 230 27.28 -20.55 6.52
CA ASN A 230 27.44 -21.97 6.85
C ASN A 230 28.51 -22.17 7.92
N GLN A 231 29.68 -21.56 7.74
CA GLN A 231 30.77 -21.73 8.71
C GLN A 231 30.46 -21.13 10.08
N ILE A 232 29.72 -20.01 10.15
CA ILE A 232 29.28 -19.42 11.43
C ILE A 232 28.39 -20.41 12.19
N VAL A 233 27.48 -21.09 11.50
CA VAL A 233 26.61 -22.11 12.08
C VAL A 233 27.39 -23.36 12.47
N GLU A 234 28.30 -23.84 11.62
CA GLU A 234 29.19 -24.98 11.89
C GLU A 234 30.10 -24.74 13.11
N CYS A 235 30.49 -23.49 13.36
CA CYS A 235 31.22 -23.09 14.57
C CYS A 235 30.34 -23.01 15.84
N ASN A 236 29.07 -23.46 15.77
CA ASN A 236 28.12 -23.49 16.88
C ASN A 236 27.78 -22.11 17.47
N ALA A 237 27.65 -21.08 16.63
CA ALA A 237 27.31 -19.73 17.10
C ALA A 237 25.85 -19.58 17.59
N LEU A 238 24.93 -20.45 17.13
CA LEU A 238 23.48 -20.25 17.32
C LEU A 238 23.03 -20.22 18.79
N PRO A 239 23.45 -21.16 19.69
CA PRO A 239 23.02 -21.11 21.08
C PRO A 239 23.40 -19.80 21.78
N THR A 240 24.62 -19.31 21.53
CA THR A 240 25.13 -18.07 22.13
C THR A 240 24.41 -16.85 21.56
N LEU A 241 24.17 -16.79 20.25
CA LEU A 241 23.37 -15.72 19.64
C LEU A 241 21.93 -15.68 20.19
N VAL A 242 21.30 -16.85 20.40
CA VAL A 242 19.96 -16.94 20.99
C VAL A 242 19.95 -16.46 22.45
N LEU A 243 21.00 -16.73 23.22
CA LEU A 243 21.17 -16.19 24.57
C LEU A 243 21.32 -14.66 24.53
N MET A 244 22.14 -14.14 23.60
CA MET A 244 22.37 -12.70 23.44
C MET A 244 21.10 -11.92 23.06
N LEU A 245 20.13 -12.53 22.36
CA LEU A 245 18.82 -11.91 22.10
C LEU A 245 18.06 -11.54 23.39
N ARG A 246 18.39 -12.17 24.52
CA ARG A 246 17.76 -11.90 25.83
C ARG A 246 18.56 -10.92 26.68
N SER A 247 19.64 -10.34 26.16
CA SER A 247 20.44 -9.37 26.89
C SER A 247 19.64 -8.12 27.25
N GLU A 248 19.86 -7.62 28.46
CA GLU A 248 19.36 -6.31 28.90
C GLU A 248 20.09 -5.15 28.21
N ASP A 249 21.31 -5.39 27.70
CA ASP A 249 22.03 -4.43 26.88
C ASP A 249 21.47 -4.43 25.46
N ALA A 250 20.85 -3.30 25.09
CA ALA A 250 20.23 -3.11 23.79
C ALA A 250 21.19 -3.28 22.62
N ALA A 251 22.45 -2.88 22.78
CA ALA A 251 23.45 -3.03 21.72
C ALA A 251 23.80 -4.50 21.47
N ILE A 252 23.77 -5.34 22.51
CA ILE A 252 24.04 -6.77 22.39
C ILE A 252 22.91 -7.49 21.68
N HIS A 253 21.66 -7.32 22.14
CA HIS A 253 20.55 -8.00 21.50
C HIS A 253 20.31 -7.47 20.06
N TYR A 254 20.72 -6.23 19.78
CA TYR A 254 20.64 -5.62 18.46
C TYR A 254 21.59 -6.30 17.47
N GLU A 255 22.86 -6.51 17.86
CA GLU A 255 23.79 -7.22 17.00
C GLU A 255 23.39 -8.68 16.84
N ALA A 256 22.93 -9.35 17.91
CA ALA A 256 22.49 -10.73 17.85
C ALA A 256 21.33 -10.95 16.85
N VAL A 257 20.28 -10.12 16.88
CA VAL A 257 19.18 -10.21 15.92
C VAL A 257 19.64 -9.91 14.50
N GLY A 258 20.58 -8.97 14.33
CA GLY A 258 21.17 -8.63 13.04
C GLY A 258 22.01 -9.78 12.44
N VAL A 259 22.82 -10.47 13.26
CA VAL A 259 23.57 -11.66 12.83
C VAL A 259 22.58 -12.73 12.36
N ILE A 260 21.57 -13.06 13.18
CA ILE A 260 20.59 -14.10 12.85
C ILE A 260 19.81 -13.72 11.59
N GLY A 261 19.40 -12.46 11.43
CA GLY A 261 18.74 -11.97 10.22
C GLY A 261 19.55 -12.21 8.95
N ASN A 262 20.85 -11.92 8.99
CA ASN A 262 21.73 -12.17 7.86
C ASN A 262 21.96 -13.67 7.61
N LEU A 263 22.05 -14.48 8.67
CA LEU A 263 22.20 -15.93 8.58
C LEU A 263 21.02 -16.62 7.90
N VAL A 264 19.79 -16.18 8.16
CA VAL A 264 18.59 -16.84 7.60
C VAL A 264 18.15 -16.28 6.26
N HIS A 265 18.63 -15.09 5.90
CA HIS A 265 18.29 -14.46 4.63
C HIS A 265 18.71 -15.33 3.45
N SER A 266 17.73 -15.76 2.64
CA SER A 266 17.92 -16.68 1.50
C SER A 266 18.53 -18.05 1.86
N SER A 267 18.47 -18.46 3.12
CA SER A 267 19.10 -19.70 3.61
C SER A 267 18.08 -20.57 4.39
N PRO A 268 17.26 -21.39 3.69
CA PRO A 268 16.18 -22.14 4.32
C PRO A 268 16.65 -23.22 5.32
N ASN A 269 17.83 -23.81 5.10
CA ASN A 269 18.43 -24.79 6.01
C ASN A 269 18.83 -24.12 7.33
N ILE A 270 19.59 -23.02 7.26
CA ILE A 270 20.00 -22.24 8.43
C ILE A 270 18.78 -21.69 9.18
N LYS A 271 17.72 -21.26 8.46
CA LYS A 271 16.45 -20.87 9.08
C LYS A 271 15.89 -21.98 9.97
N LYS A 272 15.90 -23.24 9.51
CA LYS A 272 15.43 -24.38 10.30
C LYS A 272 16.30 -24.58 11.55
N GLU A 273 17.62 -24.49 11.41
CA GLU A 273 18.56 -24.63 12.54
C GLU A 273 18.38 -23.52 13.59
N VAL A 274 18.21 -22.26 13.16
CA VAL A 274 17.91 -21.11 14.03
C VAL A 274 16.60 -21.31 14.81
N LEU A 275 15.56 -21.84 14.15
CA LEU A 275 14.29 -22.13 14.81
C LEU A 275 14.43 -23.29 15.82
N LEU A 276 15.18 -24.35 15.47
CA LEU A 276 15.48 -25.47 16.37
C LEU A 276 16.32 -25.04 17.58
N ALA A 277 17.21 -24.06 17.41
CA ALA A 277 17.97 -23.43 18.49
C ALA A 277 17.12 -22.56 19.44
N GLY A 278 15.82 -22.40 19.17
CA GLY A 278 14.88 -21.71 20.06
C GLY A 278 14.83 -20.19 19.90
N ALA A 279 15.31 -19.64 18.78
CA ALA A 279 15.37 -18.20 18.53
C ALA A 279 14.01 -17.50 18.49
N LEU A 280 12.92 -18.22 18.16
CA LEU A 280 11.62 -17.61 17.87
C LEU A 280 11.05 -16.77 19.03
N GLN A 281 11.04 -17.28 20.28
CA GLN A 281 10.46 -16.53 21.40
C GLN A 281 11.29 -15.29 21.77
N PRO A 282 12.64 -15.36 21.85
CA PRO A 282 13.47 -14.17 22.06
C PRO A 282 13.26 -13.10 20.97
N VAL A 283 13.16 -13.48 19.70
CA VAL A 283 12.88 -12.54 18.60
C VAL A 283 11.53 -11.85 18.78
N ILE A 284 10.48 -12.59 19.17
CA ILE A 284 9.17 -11.99 19.49
C ILE A 284 9.28 -11.01 20.65
N GLY A 285 10.07 -11.33 21.69
CA GLY A 285 10.31 -10.43 22.83
C GLY A 285 10.93 -9.10 22.42
N LEU A 286 11.80 -9.09 21.40
CA LEU A 286 12.45 -7.87 20.90
C LEU A 286 11.50 -6.91 20.17
N LEU A 287 10.29 -7.34 19.76
CA LEU A 287 9.27 -6.43 19.22
C LEU A 287 8.83 -5.37 20.23
N SER A 288 9.02 -5.63 21.54
CA SER A 288 8.73 -4.70 22.62
C SER A 288 10.00 -4.13 23.27
N SER A 289 11.16 -4.22 22.60
CA SER A 289 12.42 -3.65 23.09
C SER A 289 12.34 -2.12 23.22
N CYS A 290 13.10 -1.53 24.15
CA CYS A 290 13.29 -0.08 24.24
C CYS A 290 14.09 0.48 23.05
N CYS A 291 14.79 -0.39 22.30
CA CYS A 291 15.56 -0.04 21.11
C CYS A 291 14.73 -0.24 19.85
N THR A 292 14.39 0.86 19.17
CA THR A 292 13.64 0.85 17.91
C THR A 292 14.39 0.09 16.81
N GLU A 293 15.71 0.15 16.78
CA GLU A 293 16.48 -0.63 15.82
C GLU A 293 16.30 -2.14 16.02
N SER A 294 16.27 -2.62 17.26
CA SER A 294 16.03 -4.03 17.57
C SER A 294 14.61 -4.45 17.23
N GLN A 295 13.62 -3.59 17.48
CA GLN A 295 12.23 -3.85 17.06
C GLN A 295 12.13 -4.03 15.54
N ARG A 296 12.81 -3.14 14.77
CA ARG A 296 12.83 -3.17 13.30
C ARG A 296 13.44 -4.47 12.78
N GLU A 297 14.61 -4.85 13.27
CA GLU A 297 15.30 -6.10 12.88
C GLU A 297 14.49 -7.33 13.29
N ALA A 298 13.85 -7.32 14.46
CA ALA A 298 13.00 -8.41 14.91
C ALA A 298 11.77 -8.59 14.01
N ALA A 299 11.08 -7.51 13.64
CA ALA A 299 9.95 -7.58 12.72
C ALA A 299 10.37 -8.08 11.32
N LEU A 300 11.52 -7.62 10.80
CA LEU A 300 12.07 -8.12 9.55
C LEU A 300 12.37 -9.62 9.61
N LEU A 301 13.03 -10.07 10.69
CA LEU A 301 13.35 -11.49 10.91
C LEU A 301 12.09 -12.35 11.02
N LEU A 302 11.04 -11.88 11.70
CA LEU A 302 9.75 -12.60 11.73
C LEU A 302 9.12 -12.70 10.34
N GLY A 303 9.20 -11.65 9.52
CA GLY A 303 8.75 -11.71 8.13
C GLY A 303 9.56 -12.70 7.28
N GLN A 304 10.87 -12.84 7.54
CA GLN A 304 11.71 -13.87 6.92
C GLN A 304 11.37 -15.28 7.40
N PHE A 305 11.05 -15.46 8.69
CA PHE A 305 10.52 -16.72 9.20
C PHE A 305 9.15 -17.06 8.60
N ALA A 306 8.33 -16.06 8.29
CA ALA A 306 7.01 -16.18 7.69
C ALA A 306 7.02 -16.23 6.13
N ALA A 307 8.12 -16.65 5.51
CA ALA A 307 8.19 -16.82 4.05
C ALA A 307 7.08 -17.73 3.51
N THR A 308 6.79 -17.65 2.20
CA THR A 308 5.60 -18.23 1.54
C THR A 308 5.30 -19.68 1.96
N ASP A 309 6.30 -20.55 1.97
CA ASP A 309 6.14 -21.99 2.24
C ASP A 309 6.50 -22.40 3.67
N SER A 310 6.40 -21.46 4.63
CA SER A 310 6.83 -21.73 6.00
C SER A 310 5.68 -22.10 6.93
N ASP A 311 5.77 -23.28 7.55
CA ASP A 311 4.88 -23.73 8.64
C ASP A 311 5.02 -22.89 9.92
N CYS A 312 6.01 -22.00 9.98
CA CYS A 312 6.30 -21.16 11.13
C CYS A 312 5.26 -20.03 11.32
N LYS A 313 4.49 -19.68 10.28
CA LYS A 313 3.52 -18.56 10.34
C LYS A 313 2.54 -18.72 11.51
N VAL A 314 1.99 -19.91 11.70
CA VAL A 314 1.04 -20.19 12.79
C VAL A 314 1.72 -20.09 14.15
N HIS A 315 2.93 -20.64 14.29
CA HIS A 315 3.68 -20.61 15.53
C HIS A 315 4.11 -19.20 15.95
N ILE A 316 4.42 -18.32 14.99
CA ILE A 316 4.71 -16.90 15.26
C ILE A 316 3.50 -16.23 15.91
N VAL A 317 2.30 -16.44 15.36
CA VAL A 317 1.05 -15.86 15.90
C VAL A 317 0.67 -16.47 17.25
N GLN A 318 0.71 -17.80 17.38
CA GLN A 318 0.42 -18.51 18.65
C GLN A 318 1.33 -18.08 19.80
N ARG A 319 2.55 -17.61 19.51
CA ARG A 319 3.50 -17.10 20.50
C ARG A 319 3.34 -15.61 20.83
N GLY A 320 2.29 -14.96 20.32
CA GLY A 320 1.90 -13.61 20.69
C GLY A 320 2.58 -12.49 19.91
N ALA A 321 3.08 -12.76 18.70
CA ALA A 321 3.74 -11.73 17.89
C ALA A 321 2.80 -10.63 17.35
N VAL A 322 1.49 -10.92 17.19
CA VAL A 322 0.55 -10.04 16.50
C VAL A 322 0.38 -8.71 17.23
N ARG A 323 0.08 -8.73 18.53
CA ARG A 323 -0.18 -7.50 19.29
C ARG A 323 1.01 -6.52 19.29
N PRO A 324 2.26 -6.92 19.59
CA PRO A 324 3.42 -6.02 19.45
C PRO A 324 3.58 -5.47 18.03
N LEU A 325 3.36 -6.29 16.99
CA LEU A 325 3.38 -5.80 15.61
C LEU A 325 2.29 -4.74 15.37
N VAL A 326 1.06 -4.97 15.81
CA VAL A 326 -0.05 -4.00 15.68
C VAL A 326 0.25 -2.69 16.44
N GLU A 327 0.87 -2.77 17.61
CA GLU A 327 1.33 -1.60 18.37
C GLU A 327 2.41 -0.82 17.59
N MET A 328 3.36 -1.50 16.96
CA MET A 328 4.40 -0.88 16.12
C MET A 328 3.84 -0.13 14.91
N LEU A 329 2.69 -0.54 14.34
CA LEU A 329 2.03 0.18 13.22
C LEU A 329 1.60 1.60 13.61
N GLN A 330 1.51 1.89 14.92
CA GLN A 330 1.11 3.20 15.44
C GLN A 330 2.30 4.13 15.74
N SER A 331 3.54 3.63 15.62
CA SER A 331 4.77 4.40 15.84
C SER A 331 4.89 5.61 14.92
N GLN A 332 5.58 6.67 15.35
CA GLN A 332 5.92 7.79 14.44
C GLN A 332 7.02 7.43 13.44
N ASP A 333 7.80 6.37 13.72
CA ASP A 333 8.85 5.89 12.83
C ASP A 333 8.25 5.11 11.65
N ILE A 334 8.50 5.61 10.44
CA ILE A 334 8.05 5.02 9.17
C ILE A 334 8.68 3.64 8.97
N GLN A 335 9.95 3.43 9.35
CA GLN A 335 10.63 2.16 9.17
C GLN A 335 10.07 1.07 10.09
N LEU A 336 9.69 1.43 11.32
CA LEU A 336 9.01 0.50 12.24
C LEU A 336 7.65 0.07 11.69
N LYS A 337 6.86 1.03 11.20
CA LYS A 337 5.59 0.75 10.52
C LYS A 337 5.79 -0.18 9.33
N GLU A 338 6.81 0.08 8.51
CA GLU A 338 7.08 -0.68 7.30
C GLU A 338 7.44 -2.13 7.59
N MET A 339 8.36 -2.37 8.54
CA MET A 339 8.74 -3.73 8.92
C MET A 339 7.61 -4.48 9.63
N SER A 340 6.82 -3.78 10.45
CA SER A 340 5.64 -4.40 11.08
C SER A 340 4.59 -4.80 10.04
N ALA A 341 4.25 -3.90 9.10
CA ALA A 341 3.30 -4.18 8.03
C ALA A 341 3.80 -5.31 7.13
N PHE A 342 5.10 -5.37 6.84
CA PHE A 342 5.74 -6.47 6.12
C PHE A 342 5.53 -7.81 6.83
N ALA A 343 5.83 -7.87 8.15
CA ALA A 343 5.67 -9.09 8.93
C ALA A 343 4.21 -9.54 9.00
N LEU A 344 3.28 -8.64 9.34
CA LEU A 344 1.83 -8.92 9.36
C LEU A 344 1.32 -9.37 7.99
N GLY A 345 1.82 -8.75 6.91
CA GLY A 345 1.48 -9.12 5.54
C GLY A 345 1.82 -10.56 5.20
N ARG A 346 3.01 -11.02 5.62
CA ARG A 346 3.45 -12.41 5.45
C ARG A 346 2.65 -13.38 6.32
N LEU A 347 2.37 -13.01 7.57
CA LEU A 347 1.58 -13.82 8.50
C LEU A 347 0.12 -13.98 8.04
N ALA A 348 -0.47 -12.94 7.43
CA ALA A 348 -1.84 -12.95 6.93
C ALA A 348 -2.05 -13.83 5.68
N GLN A 349 -0.98 -14.34 5.07
CA GLN A 349 -1.07 -15.31 3.97
C GLN A 349 -1.33 -16.75 4.48
N ASP A 350 -1.54 -16.94 5.79
CA ASP A 350 -1.97 -18.21 6.38
C ASP A 350 -3.40 -18.09 6.92
N THR A 351 -4.28 -19.02 6.52
CA THR A 351 -5.70 -18.98 6.89
C THR A 351 -5.95 -19.07 8.39
N HIS A 352 -5.08 -19.75 9.15
CA HIS A 352 -5.21 -19.89 10.60
C HIS A 352 -4.86 -18.61 11.36
N ASN A 353 -4.12 -17.69 10.73
CA ASN A 353 -3.67 -16.45 11.34
C ASN A 353 -4.63 -15.28 11.09
N GLN A 354 -5.35 -15.31 9.97
CA GLN A 354 -6.14 -14.18 9.47
C GLN A 354 -7.15 -13.65 10.51
N ALA A 355 -7.88 -14.54 11.18
CA ALA A 355 -8.86 -14.14 12.21
C ALA A 355 -8.18 -13.52 13.45
N GLY A 356 -7.06 -14.09 13.90
CA GLY A 356 -6.29 -13.57 15.03
C GLY A 356 -5.73 -12.17 14.77
N ILE A 357 -5.21 -11.92 13.56
CA ILE A 357 -4.69 -10.60 13.17
C ILE A 357 -5.79 -9.53 13.20
N ALA A 358 -7.00 -9.86 12.74
CA ALA A 358 -8.13 -8.95 12.81
C ALA A 358 -8.61 -8.73 14.26
N TYR A 359 -8.75 -9.81 15.03
CA TYR A 359 -9.16 -9.78 16.44
C TYR A 359 -8.24 -8.93 17.32
N ASP A 360 -6.93 -9.02 17.11
CA ASP A 360 -5.92 -8.21 17.82
C ASP A 360 -5.83 -6.76 17.31
N GLY A 361 -6.78 -6.31 16.47
CA GLY A 361 -6.93 -4.91 16.08
C GLY A 361 -6.09 -4.48 14.88
N GLY A 362 -5.59 -5.42 14.05
CA GLY A 362 -4.73 -5.10 12.91
C GLY A 362 -5.42 -4.29 11.80
N LEU A 363 -6.74 -4.41 11.63
CA LEU A 363 -7.48 -3.80 10.51
C LEU A 363 -7.35 -2.27 10.47
N VAL A 364 -7.65 -1.57 11.56
CA VAL A 364 -7.73 -0.10 11.57
C VAL A 364 -6.36 0.55 11.33
N PRO A 365 -5.26 0.15 12.01
CA PRO A 365 -3.93 0.67 11.71
C PRO A 365 -3.49 0.40 10.28
N LEU A 366 -3.72 -0.82 9.75
CA LEU A 366 -3.36 -1.15 8.36
C LEU A 366 -4.14 -0.29 7.35
N LEU A 367 -5.45 -0.10 7.56
CA LEU A 367 -6.27 0.78 6.72
C LEU A 367 -5.79 2.24 6.76
N LYS A 368 -5.32 2.72 7.91
CA LYS A 368 -4.74 4.07 8.04
C LYS A 368 -3.42 4.20 7.26
N LEU A 369 -2.61 3.14 7.20
CA LEU A 369 -1.35 3.15 6.45
C LEU A 369 -1.55 3.20 4.93
N LEU A 370 -2.75 2.93 4.43
CA LEU A 370 -3.09 3.17 3.02
C LEU A 370 -3.02 4.65 2.63
N ASP A 371 -3.06 5.60 3.58
CA ASP A 371 -2.87 7.04 3.31
C ASP A 371 -1.39 7.46 3.24
N SER A 372 -0.47 6.51 3.47
CA SER A 372 0.96 6.81 3.49
C SER A 372 1.47 7.26 2.12
N LYS A 373 2.32 8.30 2.14
CA LYS A 373 3.08 8.73 0.95
C LYS A 373 4.29 7.85 0.64
N ASN A 374 4.65 6.92 1.54
CA ASN A 374 5.68 5.91 1.28
C ASN A 374 5.03 4.70 0.59
N GLY A 375 5.40 4.48 -0.66
CA GLY A 375 4.85 3.41 -1.51
C GLY A 375 5.10 1.99 -0.99
N SER A 376 6.26 1.71 -0.38
CA SER A 376 6.58 0.41 0.23
C SER A 376 5.66 0.13 1.42
N LEU A 377 5.56 1.10 2.33
CA LEU A 377 4.67 1.02 3.49
C LEU A 377 3.19 0.87 3.07
N GLN A 378 2.75 1.66 2.09
CA GLN A 378 1.39 1.58 1.55
C GLN A 378 1.11 0.20 0.94
N HIS A 379 2.08 -0.36 0.20
CA HIS A 379 1.97 -1.69 -0.40
C HIS A 379 1.92 -2.80 0.65
N ASN A 380 2.80 -2.77 1.66
CA ASN A 380 2.82 -3.76 2.73
C ASN A 380 1.49 -3.78 3.51
N ALA A 381 0.91 -2.60 3.75
CA ALA A 381 -0.40 -2.49 4.37
C ALA A 381 -1.51 -3.10 3.50
N ALA A 382 -1.52 -2.80 2.20
CA ALA A 382 -2.48 -3.40 1.25
C ALA A 382 -2.32 -4.93 1.17
N PHE A 383 -1.09 -5.43 1.16
CA PHE A 383 -0.80 -6.87 1.13
C PHE A 383 -1.27 -7.61 2.39
N ALA A 384 -1.14 -6.98 3.56
CA ALA A 384 -1.70 -7.51 4.80
C ALA A 384 -3.23 -7.54 4.77
N LEU A 385 -3.88 -6.46 4.33
CA LEU A 385 -5.34 -6.40 4.19
C LEU A 385 -5.87 -7.43 3.18
N TYR A 386 -5.15 -7.64 2.08
CA TYR A 386 -5.45 -8.68 1.09
C TYR A 386 -5.49 -10.08 1.73
N GLY A 387 -4.49 -10.42 2.56
CA GLY A 387 -4.46 -11.68 3.29
C GLY A 387 -5.60 -11.79 4.30
N ILE A 388 -5.82 -10.75 5.12
CA ILE A 388 -6.88 -10.72 6.14
C ILE A 388 -8.28 -10.88 5.53
N ALA A 389 -8.52 -10.33 4.34
CA ALA A 389 -9.80 -10.38 3.63
C ALA A 389 -10.17 -11.78 3.08
N ASP A 390 -9.26 -12.75 3.09
CA ASP A 390 -9.52 -14.11 2.61
C ASP A 390 -10.39 -14.92 3.59
N ASN A 391 -10.35 -14.54 4.87
CA ASN A 391 -11.16 -15.15 5.91
C ASN A 391 -12.56 -14.52 5.96
N GLU A 392 -13.59 -15.35 5.84
CA GLU A 392 -15.00 -14.93 5.92
C GLU A 392 -15.38 -14.27 7.25
N ASP A 393 -14.79 -14.72 8.37
CA ASP A 393 -15.10 -14.19 9.70
C ASP A 393 -14.66 -12.72 9.82
N ASN A 394 -13.62 -12.34 9.06
CA ASN A 394 -13.09 -10.98 9.02
C ASN A 394 -13.90 -10.04 8.13
N VAL A 395 -14.67 -10.54 7.15
CA VAL A 395 -15.36 -9.71 6.15
C VAL A 395 -16.28 -8.70 6.83
N SER A 396 -17.02 -9.14 7.85
CA SER A 396 -17.94 -8.27 8.57
C SER A 396 -17.21 -7.16 9.32
N ASP A 397 -16.09 -7.46 9.97
CA ASP A 397 -15.30 -6.48 10.71
C ASP A 397 -14.58 -5.52 9.76
N PHE A 398 -14.07 -6.03 8.64
CA PHE A 398 -13.48 -5.23 7.54
C PHE A 398 -14.47 -4.18 7.03
N ILE A 399 -15.74 -4.56 6.83
CA ILE A 399 -16.80 -3.64 6.38
C ILE A 399 -17.20 -2.67 7.52
N LYS A 400 -17.38 -3.16 8.75
CA LYS A 400 -17.76 -2.32 9.91
C LYS A 400 -16.79 -1.17 10.13
N VAL A 401 -15.48 -1.40 9.98
CA VAL A 401 -14.46 -0.36 10.16
C VAL A 401 -14.30 0.57 8.96
N GLY A 402 -15.06 0.35 7.87
CA GLY A 402 -15.03 1.17 6.66
C GLY A 402 -13.92 0.78 5.68
N GLY A 403 -13.44 -0.46 5.73
CA GLY A 403 -12.33 -0.92 4.90
C GLY A 403 -12.65 -0.89 3.41
N VAL A 404 -13.89 -1.22 3.01
CA VAL A 404 -14.30 -1.16 1.59
C VAL A 404 -14.22 0.25 1.04
N GLN A 405 -14.76 1.24 1.76
CA GLN A 405 -14.69 2.65 1.33
C GLN A 405 -13.24 3.11 1.26
N LYS A 406 -12.41 2.73 2.24
CA LYS A 406 -10.99 3.07 2.25
C LYS A 406 -10.22 2.52 1.03
N LEU A 407 -10.55 1.30 0.61
CA LEU A 407 -9.97 0.67 -0.58
C LEU A 407 -10.45 1.33 -1.88
N GLN A 408 -11.68 1.85 -1.91
CA GLN A 408 -12.24 2.51 -3.10
C GLN A 408 -11.75 3.94 -3.28
N ASP A 409 -11.70 4.70 -2.19
CA ASP A 409 -11.42 6.14 -2.20
C ASP A 409 -9.91 6.44 -2.08
N GLY A 410 -9.09 5.40 -1.84
CA GLY A 410 -7.67 5.54 -1.58
C GLY A 410 -6.84 5.99 -2.78
N GLU A 411 -5.93 6.93 -2.56
CA GLU A 411 -4.94 7.35 -3.56
C GLU A 411 -3.69 6.47 -3.46
N PHE A 412 -3.55 5.52 -4.37
CA PHE A 412 -2.43 4.57 -4.35
C PHE A 412 -1.31 4.98 -5.30
N ILE A 413 -0.09 5.06 -4.77
CA ILE A 413 1.10 5.56 -5.49
C ILE A 413 1.64 4.52 -6.45
N VAL A 414 1.75 3.27 -5.97
CA VAL A 414 2.39 2.17 -6.70
C VAL A 414 1.34 1.30 -7.39
N GLN A 415 1.58 0.91 -8.65
CA GLN A 415 0.64 0.06 -9.41
C GLN A 415 0.37 -1.28 -8.73
N ALA A 416 1.40 -1.92 -8.17
CA ALA A 416 1.26 -3.16 -7.42
C ALA A 416 0.28 -3.02 -6.23
N THR A 417 0.22 -1.85 -5.60
CA THR A 417 -0.76 -1.54 -4.55
C THR A 417 -2.18 -1.45 -5.13
N LYS A 418 -2.37 -0.78 -6.27
CA LYS A 418 -3.68 -0.71 -6.96
C LYS A 418 -4.19 -2.10 -7.32
N ASP A 419 -3.33 -2.95 -7.87
CA ASP A 419 -3.69 -4.32 -8.25
C ASP A 419 -4.04 -5.16 -7.02
N CYS A 420 -3.29 -4.99 -5.92
CA CYS A 420 -3.55 -5.66 -4.64
C CYS A 420 -4.89 -5.22 -4.04
N VAL A 421 -5.20 -3.93 -4.07
CA VAL A 421 -6.48 -3.37 -3.61
C VAL A 421 -7.64 -3.89 -4.45
N ALA A 422 -7.52 -3.91 -5.78
CA ALA A 422 -8.56 -4.46 -6.67
C ALA A 422 -8.82 -5.95 -6.38
N LYS A 423 -7.76 -6.74 -6.19
CA LYS A 423 -7.87 -8.15 -5.78
C LYS A 423 -8.53 -8.31 -4.41
N THR A 424 -8.26 -7.40 -3.48
CA THR A 424 -8.88 -7.40 -2.15
C THR A 424 -10.38 -7.14 -2.24
N LEU A 425 -10.81 -6.15 -3.05
CA LEU A 425 -12.23 -5.88 -3.28
C LEU A 425 -12.95 -7.07 -3.94
N LYS A 426 -12.35 -7.68 -4.96
CA LYS A 426 -12.89 -8.87 -5.62
C LYS A 426 -13.04 -10.05 -4.65
N ARG A 427 -12.03 -10.27 -3.80
CA ARG A 427 -12.06 -11.31 -2.76
C ARG A 427 -13.18 -11.06 -1.75
N LEU A 428 -13.39 -9.81 -1.32
CA LEU A 428 -14.51 -9.46 -0.45
C LEU A 428 -15.87 -9.74 -1.12
N GLU A 429 -16.03 -9.37 -2.40
CA GLU A 429 -17.22 -9.68 -3.21
C GLU A 429 -17.51 -11.19 -3.24
N GLU A 430 -16.52 -12.02 -3.55
CA GLU A 430 -16.65 -13.49 -3.59
C GLU A 430 -17.07 -14.10 -2.24
N LYS A 431 -16.78 -13.42 -1.12
CA LYS A 431 -17.09 -13.88 0.25
C LYS A 431 -18.40 -13.34 0.81
N ILE A 432 -19.07 -12.39 0.15
CA ILE A 432 -20.36 -11.83 0.60
C ILE A 432 -21.50 -12.74 0.13
N HIS A 433 -21.69 -13.85 0.84
CA HIS A 433 -22.82 -14.76 0.64
C HIS A 433 -23.13 -15.53 1.93
N GLY A 434 -24.22 -16.30 1.95
CA GLY A 434 -24.55 -17.21 3.05
C GLY A 434 -24.55 -16.55 4.44
N ARG A 435 -23.70 -17.05 5.34
CA ARG A 435 -23.60 -16.55 6.73
C ARG A 435 -23.10 -15.11 6.82
N VAL A 436 -22.17 -14.72 5.95
CA VAL A 436 -21.57 -13.38 5.94
C VAL A 436 -22.63 -12.36 5.55
N LEU A 437 -23.36 -12.61 4.46
CA LEU A 437 -24.45 -11.74 4.03
C LEU A 437 -25.54 -11.60 5.10
N LYS A 438 -25.97 -12.71 5.73
CA LYS A 438 -26.95 -12.67 6.83
C LYS A 438 -26.49 -11.79 7.99
N HIS A 439 -25.22 -11.85 8.36
CA HIS A 439 -24.66 -11.01 9.42
C HIS A 439 -24.58 -9.54 9.00
N LEU A 440 -24.19 -9.25 7.75
CA LEU A 440 -24.20 -7.88 7.22
C LEU A 440 -25.63 -7.30 7.21
N LEU A 441 -26.64 -8.07 6.82
CA LEU A 441 -28.05 -7.65 6.88
C LEU A 441 -28.53 -7.42 8.32
N TYR A 442 -28.05 -8.20 9.28
CA TYR A 442 -28.30 -7.94 10.70
C TYR A 442 -27.69 -6.61 11.11
N LEU A 443 -26.40 -6.38 10.84
CA LEU A 443 -25.71 -5.13 11.16
C LEU A 443 -26.37 -3.91 10.50
N MET A 444 -26.80 -4.04 9.25
CA MET A 444 -27.49 -2.98 8.51
C MET A 444 -28.80 -2.56 9.19
N ARG A 445 -29.45 -3.45 9.96
CA ARG A 445 -30.70 -3.16 10.67
C ARG A 445 -30.48 -2.63 12.10
N VAL A 446 -29.51 -3.18 12.83
CA VAL A 446 -29.41 -2.95 14.29
C VAL A 446 -28.18 -2.16 14.74
N ALA A 447 -27.13 -2.07 13.92
CA ALA A 447 -25.90 -1.39 14.34
C ALA A 447 -26.10 0.13 14.42
N GLU A 448 -25.10 0.85 14.92
CA GLU A 448 -25.10 2.31 14.89
C GLU A 448 -25.14 2.87 13.45
N LYS A 449 -25.70 4.07 13.28
CA LYS A 449 -25.91 4.68 11.95
C LYS A 449 -24.66 4.71 11.07
N ALA A 450 -23.47 4.91 11.67
CA ALA A 450 -22.21 4.89 10.94
C ALA A 450 -21.92 3.51 10.32
N VAL A 451 -22.12 2.43 11.09
CA VAL A 451 -21.93 1.05 10.62
C VAL A 451 -23.00 0.68 9.60
N GLN A 452 -24.28 1.02 9.84
CA GLN A 452 -25.36 0.77 8.88
C GLN A 452 -25.03 1.36 7.50
N ARG A 453 -24.57 2.62 7.47
CA ARG A 453 -24.16 3.32 6.24
C ARG A 453 -22.99 2.63 5.55
N ARG A 454 -21.93 2.27 6.30
CA ARG A 454 -20.77 1.55 5.75
C ARG A 454 -21.15 0.21 5.13
N VAL A 455 -22.04 -0.53 5.78
CA VAL A 455 -22.54 -1.81 5.26
C VAL A 455 -23.35 -1.59 3.98
N ALA A 456 -24.30 -0.64 3.97
CA ALA A 456 -25.10 -0.34 2.78
C ALA A 456 -24.23 0.08 1.58
N LEU A 457 -23.25 0.98 1.81
CA LEU A 457 -22.30 1.40 0.79
C LEU A 457 -21.43 0.24 0.28
N ALA A 458 -20.95 -0.62 1.19
CA ALA A 458 -20.14 -1.78 0.81
C ALA A 458 -20.95 -2.78 -0.03
N LEU A 459 -22.17 -3.09 0.38
CA LEU A 459 -23.06 -4.00 -0.35
C LEU A 459 -23.44 -3.43 -1.72
N ALA A 460 -23.65 -2.11 -1.85
CA ALA A 460 -23.99 -1.50 -3.14
C ALA A 460 -22.89 -1.73 -4.18
N HIS A 461 -21.64 -1.80 -3.71
CA HIS A 461 -20.51 -2.08 -4.56
C HIS A 461 -20.24 -3.57 -4.78
N LEU A 462 -20.32 -4.38 -3.72
CA LEU A 462 -19.77 -5.74 -3.69
C LEU A 462 -20.83 -6.85 -3.76
N CYS A 463 -22.13 -6.54 -3.66
CA CYS A 463 -23.13 -7.59 -3.70
C CYS A 463 -23.24 -8.23 -5.09
N SER A 464 -23.64 -9.50 -5.11
CA SER A 464 -24.06 -10.17 -6.33
C SER A 464 -25.35 -9.50 -6.87
N PRO A 465 -25.61 -9.58 -8.18
CA PRO A 465 -26.87 -9.09 -8.74
C PRO A 465 -28.11 -9.80 -8.16
N GLU A 466 -27.99 -11.08 -7.81
CA GLU A 466 -29.08 -11.90 -7.25
C GLU A 466 -29.52 -11.44 -5.85
N ASP A 467 -28.58 -10.90 -5.06
CA ASP A 467 -28.86 -10.45 -3.69
C ASP A 467 -29.44 -9.02 -3.62
N GLN A 468 -29.48 -8.28 -4.73
CA GLN A 468 -29.83 -6.85 -4.72
C GLN A 468 -31.24 -6.58 -4.18
N GLN A 469 -32.22 -7.39 -4.59
CA GLN A 469 -33.58 -7.26 -4.09
C GLN A 469 -33.62 -7.45 -2.56
N THR A 470 -33.01 -8.54 -2.07
CA THR A 470 -32.99 -8.86 -0.64
C THR A 470 -32.27 -7.79 0.17
N ILE A 471 -31.16 -7.26 -0.33
CA ILE A 471 -30.39 -6.23 0.39
C ILE A 471 -31.12 -4.88 0.38
N PHE A 472 -31.50 -4.39 -0.79
CA PHE A 472 -31.91 -3.00 -0.98
C PHE A 472 -33.41 -2.78 -0.82
N ILE A 473 -34.23 -3.79 -1.16
CA ILE A 473 -35.70 -3.73 -1.02
C ILE A 473 -36.12 -4.39 0.30
N ASP A 474 -35.82 -5.68 0.50
CA ASP A 474 -36.38 -6.43 1.63
C ASP A 474 -35.76 -6.04 2.99
N ASN A 475 -34.55 -5.48 3.00
CA ASN A 475 -33.81 -5.09 4.21
C ASN A 475 -33.53 -3.57 4.29
N ASN A 476 -34.26 -2.73 3.55
CA ASN A 476 -34.16 -1.26 3.60
C ASN A 476 -32.75 -0.71 3.31
N GLY A 477 -31.91 -1.44 2.56
CA GLY A 477 -30.61 -0.92 2.14
C GLY A 477 -30.72 0.32 1.27
N LEU A 478 -31.77 0.42 0.43
CA LEU A 478 -32.01 1.58 -0.43
C LEU A 478 -32.29 2.84 0.38
N ASP A 479 -33.06 2.74 1.47
CA ASP A 479 -33.35 3.87 2.36
C ASP A 479 -32.08 4.46 2.96
N LEU A 480 -31.13 3.61 3.35
CA LEU A 480 -29.85 4.07 3.90
C LEU A 480 -29.03 4.84 2.85
N LEU A 481 -29.07 4.44 1.58
CA LEU A 481 -28.39 5.15 0.50
C LEU A 481 -29.09 6.47 0.14
N LEU A 482 -30.42 6.49 0.16
CA LEU A 482 -31.21 7.71 -0.06
C LEU A 482 -31.02 8.72 1.08
N ASP A 483 -30.97 8.26 2.33
CA ASP A 483 -30.66 9.07 3.51
C ASP A 483 -29.27 9.72 3.39
N LEU A 484 -28.29 9.00 2.82
CA LEU A 484 -26.96 9.52 2.54
C LEU A 484 -27.02 10.62 1.48
N LEU A 485 -27.71 10.38 0.36
CA LEU A 485 -27.90 11.36 -0.72
C LEU A 485 -28.65 12.63 -0.25
N ALA A 486 -29.60 12.48 0.67
CA ALA A 486 -30.36 13.58 1.26
C ALA A 486 -29.68 14.24 2.47
N SER A 487 -28.48 13.79 2.86
CA SER A 487 -27.72 14.32 3.99
C SER A 487 -27.28 15.78 3.75
N THR A 488 -27.06 16.53 4.83
CA THR A 488 -26.42 17.86 4.76
C THR A 488 -24.91 17.77 4.57
N ASN A 489 -24.32 16.58 4.73
CA ASN A 489 -22.88 16.37 4.57
C ASN A 489 -22.55 16.00 3.13
N VAL A 490 -21.83 16.89 2.41
CA VAL A 490 -21.48 16.72 1.00
C VAL A 490 -20.80 15.38 0.69
N LYS A 491 -19.90 14.91 1.57
CA LYS A 491 -19.24 13.61 1.39
C LYS A 491 -20.25 12.46 1.45
N GLN A 492 -21.18 12.49 2.40
CA GLN A 492 -22.24 11.48 2.49
C GLN A 492 -23.14 11.50 1.25
N GLN A 493 -23.45 12.68 0.72
CA GLN A 493 -24.24 12.78 -0.49
C GLN A 493 -23.51 12.17 -1.69
N GLN A 494 -22.22 12.47 -1.83
CA GLN A 494 -21.37 11.88 -2.85
C GLN A 494 -21.30 10.35 -2.71
N ASP A 495 -21.04 9.84 -1.51
CA ASP A 495 -20.97 8.40 -1.24
C ASP A 495 -22.30 7.70 -1.61
N GLY A 496 -23.44 8.29 -1.20
CA GLY A 496 -24.77 7.82 -1.56
C GLY A 496 -25.01 7.82 -3.07
N SER A 497 -24.63 8.90 -3.75
CA SER A 497 -24.77 9.03 -5.20
C SER A 497 -23.98 7.98 -5.98
N VAL A 498 -22.70 7.78 -5.62
CA VAL A 498 -21.83 6.79 -6.25
C VAL A 498 -22.35 5.37 -6.01
N ALA A 499 -22.81 5.06 -4.80
CA ALA A 499 -23.39 3.76 -4.48
C ALA A 499 -24.67 3.48 -5.28
N LEU A 500 -25.57 4.46 -5.38
CA LEU A 500 -26.79 4.36 -6.18
C LEU A 500 -26.47 4.20 -7.67
N TYR A 501 -25.56 4.99 -8.24
CA TYR A 501 -25.15 4.83 -9.64
C TYR A 501 -24.59 3.44 -9.95
N LYS A 502 -23.73 2.92 -9.07
CA LYS A 502 -23.19 1.55 -9.21
C LYS A 502 -24.29 0.49 -9.12
N LEU A 503 -25.24 0.65 -8.19
CA LEU A 503 -26.38 -0.24 -8.08
C LEU A 503 -27.23 -0.23 -9.35
N ALA A 504 -27.47 0.96 -9.93
CA ALA A 504 -28.21 1.11 -11.18
C ALA A 504 -27.52 0.40 -12.34
N ASN A 505 -26.20 0.57 -12.50
CA ASN A 505 -25.42 -0.08 -13.56
C ASN A 505 -25.42 -1.61 -13.45
N LYS A 506 -25.49 -2.16 -12.23
CA LYS A 506 -25.64 -3.61 -12.05
C LYS A 506 -27.06 -4.08 -12.36
N ALA A 507 -28.09 -3.28 -12.07
CA ALA A 507 -29.48 -3.60 -12.34
C ALA A 507 -29.83 -3.52 -13.85
N THR A 508 -29.24 -2.56 -14.58
CA THR A 508 -29.45 -2.42 -16.04
C THR A 508 -28.91 -3.59 -16.84
N VAL A 509 -27.86 -4.28 -16.37
CA VAL A 509 -27.35 -5.52 -17.00
C VAL A 509 -28.37 -6.67 -16.93
N LEU A 510 -29.29 -6.65 -15.97
CA LEU A 510 -30.32 -7.68 -15.77
C LEU A 510 -31.66 -7.36 -16.43
N SER A 511 -31.92 -6.09 -16.76
CA SER A 511 -33.20 -5.67 -17.35
C SER A 511 -33.06 -5.44 -18.85
N PRO A 512 -33.82 -6.15 -19.71
CA PRO A 512 -33.97 -5.77 -21.12
C PRO A 512 -34.83 -4.49 -21.19
N ILE A 513 -34.25 -3.36 -20.80
CA ILE A 513 -34.80 -2.05 -21.11
C ILE A 513 -34.52 -1.87 -22.59
N ASP A 514 -35.46 -2.29 -23.44
CA ASP A 514 -35.60 -1.79 -24.82
C ASP A 514 -36.84 -2.35 -25.53
N ALA A 515 -37.41 -3.47 -25.09
CA ALA A 515 -38.65 -3.94 -25.70
C ALA A 515 -39.85 -3.16 -25.16
N ALA A 516 -40.52 -2.40 -26.03
CA ALA A 516 -41.85 -1.89 -25.73
C ALA A 516 -42.76 -3.03 -25.27
N PRO A 517 -43.60 -2.83 -24.22
CA PRO A 517 -44.77 -3.67 -24.12
C PRO A 517 -45.49 -3.53 -25.47
N PRO A 518 -45.74 -4.64 -26.18
CA PRO A 518 -46.42 -4.57 -27.47
C PRO A 518 -47.74 -3.82 -27.27
N SER A 519 -48.07 -2.90 -28.18
CA SER A 519 -49.37 -2.23 -28.12
C SER A 519 -50.46 -3.29 -28.10
N PRO A 520 -51.48 -3.16 -27.25
CA PRO A 520 -52.59 -4.11 -27.22
C PRO A 520 -53.38 -4.13 -28.55
N THR A 521 -53.21 -3.11 -29.38
CA THR A 521 -53.78 -2.96 -30.73
C THR A 521 -52.79 -3.36 -31.83
N PRO A 522 -53.22 -4.12 -32.85
CA PRO A 522 -52.44 -4.34 -34.07
C PRO A 522 -52.21 -3.00 -34.78
N GLN A 523 -50.96 -2.58 -34.90
CA GLN A 523 -50.60 -1.36 -35.65
C GLN A 523 -50.65 -1.65 -37.15
N VAL A 524 -51.38 -0.81 -37.89
CA VAL A 524 -51.51 -0.90 -39.35
C VAL A 524 -50.81 0.30 -39.96
N TYR A 525 -49.68 0.04 -40.63
CA TYR A 525 -48.89 1.05 -41.32
C TYR A 525 -49.27 1.07 -42.81
N LEU A 526 -49.87 2.18 -43.26
CA LEU A 526 -50.26 2.35 -44.67
C LEU A 526 -49.05 2.61 -45.58
N GLY A 527 -47.94 3.11 -45.02
CA GLY A 527 -46.72 3.44 -45.74
C GLY A 527 -46.62 4.91 -46.12
N GLU A 528 -45.39 5.31 -46.48
CA GLU A 528 -44.98 6.70 -46.74
C GLU A 528 -45.81 7.37 -47.84
N GLN A 529 -46.21 6.63 -48.88
CA GLN A 529 -46.97 7.14 -50.02
C GLN A 529 -48.38 7.67 -49.67
N TYR A 530 -48.88 7.38 -48.48
CA TYR A 530 -50.18 7.86 -48.00
C TYR A 530 -50.08 9.02 -46.99
N VAL A 531 -48.86 9.42 -46.59
CA VAL A 531 -48.66 10.58 -45.72
C VAL A 531 -49.05 11.86 -46.47
N ASN A 532 -49.95 12.65 -45.88
CA ASN A 532 -50.52 13.87 -46.48
C ASN A 532 -51.05 13.68 -47.92
N SER A 533 -51.58 12.51 -48.25
CA SER A 533 -52.14 12.20 -49.56
C SER A 533 -53.65 12.40 -49.57
N ALA A 534 -54.15 13.19 -50.52
CA ALA A 534 -55.60 13.34 -50.75
C ALA A 534 -56.26 12.05 -51.29
N THR A 535 -55.45 11.06 -51.68
CA THR A 535 -55.95 9.80 -52.25
C THR A 535 -56.59 8.95 -51.16
N LEU A 536 -57.90 8.75 -51.22
CA LEU A 536 -58.70 8.01 -50.22
C LEU A 536 -58.75 8.65 -48.83
N SER A 537 -58.32 9.90 -48.68
CA SER A 537 -58.44 10.63 -47.42
C SER A 537 -59.91 10.86 -47.05
N ASP A 538 -60.29 10.53 -45.82
CA ASP A 538 -61.64 10.66 -45.28
C ASP A 538 -61.74 11.68 -44.12
N VAL A 539 -60.61 12.34 -43.82
CA VAL A 539 -60.51 13.48 -42.91
C VAL A 539 -59.38 14.43 -43.36
N THR A 540 -59.57 15.73 -43.15
CA THR A 540 -58.57 16.77 -43.40
C THR A 540 -58.34 17.54 -42.11
N PHE A 541 -57.08 17.74 -41.73
CA PHE A 541 -56.70 18.58 -40.62
C PHE A 541 -56.27 19.96 -41.11
N LEU A 542 -56.65 21.00 -40.37
CA LEU A 542 -56.16 22.36 -40.57
C LEU A 542 -55.10 22.65 -39.50
N VAL A 543 -53.84 22.80 -39.92
CA VAL A 543 -52.68 23.02 -39.03
C VAL A 543 -51.99 24.29 -39.49
N GLU A 544 -51.93 25.31 -38.63
CA GLU A 544 -51.38 26.63 -38.98
C GLU A 544 -51.98 27.25 -40.26
N GLY A 545 -53.24 26.92 -40.57
CA GLY A 545 -53.95 27.38 -41.78
C GLY A 545 -53.72 26.53 -43.03
N GLU A 546 -52.81 25.55 -42.98
CA GLU A 546 -52.52 24.61 -44.07
C GLU A 546 -53.31 23.31 -43.92
N ARG A 547 -53.64 22.67 -45.05
CA ARG A 547 -54.43 21.42 -45.09
C ARG A 547 -53.54 20.18 -45.08
N PHE A 548 -53.82 19.28 -44.15
CA PHE A 548 -53.19 17.96 -44.06
C PHE A 548 -54.21 16.85 -44.30
N TYR A 549 -54.05 16.06 -45.37
CA TYR A 549 -54.96 14.97 -45.72
C TYR A 549 -54.62 13.69 -44.95
N ALA A 550 -55.63 13.06 -44.34
CA ALA A 550 -55.42 11.88 -43.51
C ALA A 550 -56.53 10.82 -43.65
N HIS A 551 -56.27 9.64 -43.08
CA HIS A 551 -57.11 8.45 -43.14
C HIS A 551 -57.48 8.04 -41.72
N ARG A 552 -58.78 8.10 -41.37
CA ARG A 552 -59.30 7.74 -40.05
C ARG A 552 -58.86 6.36 -39.62
N ILE A 553 -58.82 5.39 -40.54
CA ILE A 553 -58.39 4.03 -40.21
C ILE A 553 -56.97 3.95 -39.66
N ALA A 554 -56.02 4.74 -40.20
CA ALA A 554 -54.64 4.78 -39.70
C ALA A 554 -54.57 5.47 -38.33
N LEU A 555 -55.34 6.54 -38.15
CA LEU A 555 -55.40 7.29 -36.88
C LEU A 555 -56.00 6.44 -35.74
N LEU A 556 -57.12 5.78 -36.00
CA LEU A 556 -57.84 4.92 -35.06
C LEU A 556 -57.02 3.70 -34.64
N ALA A 557 -56.24 3.13 -35.58
CA ALA A 557 -55.40 1.97 -35.31
C ALA A 557 -54.16 2.30 -34.46
N SER A 558 -53.63 3.52 -34.59
CA SER A 558 -52.34 3.90 -34.02
C SER A 558 -52.43 4.78 -32.77
N SER A 559 -53.58 5.43 -32.49
CA SER A 559 -53.73 6.38 -31.38
C SER A 559 -55.09 6.28 -30.68
N ASP A 560 -55.07 6.02 -29.38
CA ASP A 560 -56.28 6.04 -28.55
C ASP A 560 -56.90 7.45 -28.42
N ALA A 561 -56.09 8.50 -28.53
CA ALA A 561 -56.60 9.88 -28.51
C ALA A 561 -57.45 10.18 -29.77
N PHE A 562 -56.97 9.78 -30.94
CA PHE A 562 -57.76 9.89 -32.17
C PHE A 562 -58.98 8.98 -32.15
N ARG A 563 -58.87 7.78 -31.56
CA ARG A 563 -60.02 6.89 -31.33
C ARG A 563 -61.08 7.54 -30.47
N ALA A 564 -60.70 8.15 -29.35
CA ALA A 564 -61.62 8.91 -28.51
C ALA A 564 -62.25 10.09 -29.28
N MET A 565 -61.48 10.81 -30.09
CA MET A 565 -61.96 11.94 -30.90
C MET A 565 -63.07 11.53 -31.89
N PHE A 566 -62.93 10.38 -32.55
CA PHE A 566 -63.87 9.96 -33.61
C PHE A 566 -65.00 9.04 -33.11
N ASP A 567 -64.75 8.18 -32.12
CA ASP A 567 -65.75 7.22 -31.62
C ASP A 567 -66.46 7.70 -30.33
N GLY A 568 -65.87 8.65 -29.60
CA GLY A 568 -66.31 9.07 -28.26
C GLY A 568 -67.52 10.01 -28.19
N GLY A 569 -68.19 10.30 -29.31
CA GLY A 569 -69.39 11.16 -29.36
C GLY A 569 -69.12 12.67 -29.36
N TYR A 570 -67.90 13.10 -29.70
CA TYR A 570 -67.52 14.51 -29.84
C TYR A 570 -68.00 15.14 -31.17
N ARG A 571 -67.93 16.48 -31.30
CA ARG A 571 -68.39 17.22 -32.50
C ARG A 571 -67.59 16.83 -33.76
N GLU A 572 -66.38 16.33 -33.56
CA GLU A 572 -65.41 15.90 -34.55
C GLU A 572 -65.76 14.55 -35.20
N LYS A 573 -66.72 13.81 -34.62
CA LYS A 573 -67.17 12.50 -35.14
C LYS A 573 -67.65 12.56 -36.59
N GLU A 574 -68.36 13.61 -36.98
CA GLU A 574 -68.85 13.80 -38.36
C GLU A 574 -68.11 14.92 -39.12
N ALA A 575 -67.16 15.59 -38.47
CA ALA A 575 -66.38 16.64 -39.12
C ALA A 575 -65.44 16.06 -40.18
N ARG A 576 -65.41 16.72 -41.35
CA ARG A 576 -64.42 16.44 -42.41
C ARG A 576 -63.17 17.30 -42.29
N ASP A 577 -63.33 18.52 -41.78
CA ASP A 577 -62.23 19.46 -41.53
C ASP A 577 -62.09 19.65 -40.01
N ILE A 578 -60.92 19.34 -39.46
CA ILE A 578 -60.64 19.42 -38.02
C ILE A 578 -59.44 20.34 -37.81
N GLU A 579 -59.62 21.39 -37.01
CA GLU A 579 -58.54 22.30 -36.65
C GLU A 579 -57.69 21.70 -35.54
N ILE A 580 -56.36 21.71 -35.72
CA ILE A 580 -55.40 21.26 -34.71
C ILE A 580 -54.72 22.50 -34.11
N PRO A 581 -55.15 22.96 -32.93
CA PRO A 581 -54.57 24.14 -32.31
C PRO A 581 -53.24 23.81 -31.63
N ASN A 582 -52.33 24.81 -31.59
CA ASN A 582 -51.09 24.79 -30.81
C ASN A 582 -50.06 23.69 -31.18
N ILE A 583 -50.10 23.19 -32.42
CA ILE A 583 -49.07 22.28 -32.97
C ILE A 583 -48.52 22.88 -34.26
N ARG A 584 -47.19 23.02 -34.34
CA ARG A 584 -46.50 23.49 -35.55
C ARG A 584 -46.65 22.48 -36.68
N TRP A 585 -46.73 22.93 -37.93
CA TRP A 585 -46.86 22.06 -39.10
C TRP A 585 -45.83 20.91 -39.09
N GLU A 586 -44.55 21.22 -38.88
CA GLU A 586 -43.45 20.24 -38.88
C GLU A 586 -43.65 19.13 -37.82
N VAL A 587 -44.18 19.50 -36.65
CA VAL A 587 -44.42 18.54 -35.53
C VAL A 587 -45.57 17.62 -35.89
N PHE A 588 -46.64 18.19 -36.44
CA PHE A 588 -47.81 17.44 -36.89
C PHE A 588 -47.46 16.48 -38.03
N GLU A 589 -46.66 16.95 -38.99
CA GLU A 589 -46.19 16.13 -40.12
C GLU A 589 -45.37 14.93 -39.65
N LEU A 590 -44.40 15.12 -38.75
CA LEU A 590 -43.60 14.00 -38.20
C LEU A 590 -44.45 13.02 -37.38
N MET A 591 -45.39 13.53 -36.58
CA MET A 591 -46.33 12.71 -35.84
C MET A 591 -47.19 11.85 -36.78
N MET A 592 -47.72 12.46 -37.84
CA MET A 592 -48.50 11.78 -38.86
C MET A 592 -47.66 10.78 -39.64
N ARG A 593 -46.41 11.13 -39.98
CA ARG A 593 -45.48 10.20 -40.64
C ARG A 593 -45.27 8.95 -39.79
N PHE A 594 -45.01 9.11 -38.49
CA PHE A 594 -44.90 7.98 -37.56
C PHE A 594 -46.16 7.10 -37.54
N ILE A 595 -47.36 7.69 -37.54
CA ILE A 595 -48.62 6.93 -37.58
C ILE A 595 -48.71 6.03 -38.82
N TYR A 596 -48.17 6.47 -39.96
CA TYR A 596 -48.27 5.77 -41.24
C TYR A 596 -47.14 4.78 -41.50
N THR A 597 -45.95 5.01 -40.93
CA THR A 597 -44.74 4.24 -41.23
C THR A 597 -44.19 3.45 -40.03
N GLY A 598 -44.55 3.84 -38.81
CA GLY A 598 -44.02 3.27 -37.57
C GLY A 598 -42.62 3.74 -37.19
N SER A 599 -42.02 4.63 -38.00
CA SER A 599 -40.65 5.11 -37.78
C SER A 599 -40.49 6.53 -38.30
N VAL A 600 -39.76 7.34 -37.54
CA VAL A 600 -39.43 8.72 -37.90
C VAL A 600 -38.09 9.11 -37.28
N ASP A 601 -37.31 9.90 -38.01
CA ASP A 601 -36.07 10.48 -37.49
C ASP A 601 -36.40 11.71 -36.63
N VAL A 602 -36.13 11.62 -35.34
CA VAL A 602 -36.39 12.71 -34.39
C VAL A 602 -35.10 13.50 -34.16
N THR A 603 -35.09 14.77 -34.59
CA THR A 603 -33.98 15.69 -34.34
C THR A 603 -34.09 16.35 -32.96
N THR A 604 -32.97 16.74 -32.37
CA THR A 604 -32.94 17.38 -31.04
C THR A 604 -33.73 18.69 -30.97
N THR A 605 -33.83 19.42 -32.09
CA THR A 605 -34.55 20.71 -32.17
C THR A 605 -36.07 20.55 -32.08
N ILE A 606 -36.63 19.46 -32.62
CA ILE A 606 -38.07 19.21 -32.63
C ILE A 606 -38.52 18.23 -31.54
N ALA A 607 -37.59 17.46 -30.98
CA ALA A 607 -37.89 16.36 -30.05
C ALA A 607 -38.76 16.79 -28.86
N GLN A 608 -38.55 17.98 -28.30
CA GLN A 608 -39.37 18.47 -27.19
C GLN A 608 -40.81 18.77 -27.62
N ASP A 609 -41.00 19.44 -28.76
CA ASP A 609 -42.34 19.74 -29.29
C ASP A 609 -43.08 18.45 -29.67
N LEU A 610 -42.35 17.53 -30.31
CA LEU A 610 -42.85 16.22 -30.74
C LEU A 610 -43.17 15.31 -29.56
N LEU A 611 -42.42 15.41 -28.45
CA LEU A 611 -42.73 14.71 -27.20
C LEU A 611 -44.10 15.15 -26.66
N ARG A 612 -44.40 16.46 -26.65
CA ARG A 612 -45.71 16.96 -26.18
C ARG A 612 -46.84 16.44 -27.05
N ALA A 613 -46.65 16.47 -28.37
CA ALA A 613 -47.64 15.96 -29.32
C ALA A 613 -47.81 14.43 -29.15
N ALA A 614 -46.73 13.68 -29.04
CA ALA A 614 -46.78 12.23 -28.83
C ALA A 614 -47.50 11.86 -27.54
N ASP A 615 -47.27 12.58 -26.44
CA ASP A 615 -47.99 12.38 -25.17
C ASP A 615 -49.48 12.77 -25.30
N GLN A 616 -49.77 13.93 -25.88
CA GLN A 616 -51.13 14.43 -26.11
C GLN A 616 -51.98 13.45 -26.94
N TYR A 617 -51.37 12.80 -27.94
CA TYR A 617 -52.03 11.83 -28.81
C TYR A 617 -51.79 10.36 -28.40
N LEU A 618 -51.21 10.10 -27.24
CA LEU A 618 -50.97 8.77 -26.68
C LEU A 618 -50.18 7.83 -27.61
N LEU A 619 -49.19 8.37 -28.33
CA LEU A 619 -48.31 7.66 -29.24
C LEU A 619 -47.04 7.18 -28.52
N GLU A 620 -47.16 6.11 -27.72
CA GLU A 620 -46.07 5.62 -26.85
C GLU A 620 -44.76 5.30 -27.60
N GLY A 621 -44.84 4.76 -28.83
CA GLY A 621 -43.65 4.47 -29.64
C GLY A 621 -42.92 5.76 -30.06
N LEU A 622 -43.65 6.77 -30.53
CA LEU A 622 -43.10 8.07 -30.89
C LEU A 622 -42.55 8.82 -29.68
N LYS A 623 -43.28 8.75 -28.55
CA LYS A 623 -42.87 9.33 -27.28
C LYS A 623 -41.49 8.84 -26.87
N ARG A 624 -41.24 7.52 -26.95
CA ARG A 624 -39.93 6.93 -26.67
C ARG A 624 -38.83 7.40 -27.62
N LEU A 625 -39.11 7.54 -28.92
CA LEU A 625 -38.13 8.09 -29.87
C LEU A 625 -37.75 9.53 -29.49
N CYS A 626 -38.73 10.32 -29.06
CA CYS A 626 -38.49 11.67 -28.55
C CYS A 626 -37.68 11.65 -27.25
N GLU A 627 -38.02 10.77 -26.30
CA GLU A 627 -37.27 10.58 -25.05
C GLU A 627 -35.81 10.21 -25.31
N TYR A 628 -35.56 9.30 -26.25
CA TYR A 628 -34.22 8.91 -26.66
C TYR A 628 -33.45 10.08 -27.28
N ALA A 629 -34.06 10.82 -28.21
CA ALA A 629 -33.43 11.97 -28.85
C ALA A 629 -33.08 13.07 -27.85
N ILE A 630 -33.97 13.36 -26.89
CA ILE A 630 -33.73 14.35 -25.82
C ILE A 630 -32.64 13.86 -24.87
N ALA A 631 -32.63 12.57 -24.54
CA ALA A 631 -31.65 11.97 -23.63
C ALA A 631 -30.20 12.13 -24.12
N GLN A 632 -29.97 12.16 -25.43
CA GLN A 632 -28.63 12.34 -26.01
C GLN A 632 -28.03 13.73 -25.76
N ASP A 633 -28.85 14.74 -25.46
CA ASP A 633 -28.42 16.12 -25.25
C ASP A 633 -28.41 16.52 -23.76
N ILE A 634 -28.66 15.58 -22.84
CA ILE A 634 -28.61 15.87 -21.40
C ILE A 634 -27.19 16.26 -21.00
N ASN A 635 -27.09 17.42 -20.35
CA ASN A 635 -25.86 17.97 -19.83
C ASN A 635 -26.10 18.69 -18.50
N LEU A 636 -25.03 19.24 -17.91
CA LEU A 636 -25.11 19.88 -16.60
C LEU A 636 -26.03 21.11 -16.58
N ASP A 637 -26.19 21.80 -17.71
CA ASP A 637 -26.94 23.06 -17.82
C ASP A 637 -28.44 22.83 -17.99
N ASN A 638 -28.84 21.76 -18.67
CA ASN A 638 -30.24 21.48 -18.99
C ASN A 638 -30.91 20.39 -18.13
N ILE A 639 -30.17 19.67 -17.27
CA ILE A 639 -30.70 18.53 -16.48
C ILE A 639 -31.98 18.86 -15.71
N SER A 640 -32.06 20.03 -15.06
CA SER A 640 -33.26 20.43 -14.30
C SER A 640 -34.47 20.59 -15.21
N SER A 641 -34.30 21.23 -16.38
CA SER A 641 -35.36 21.43 -17.36
C SER A 641 -35.76 20.13 -18.05
N MET A 642 -34.79 19.24 -18.33
CA MET A 642 -35.07 17.92 -18.91
C MET A 642 -35.83 17.02 -17.93
N TYR A 643 -35.49 17.09 -16.64
CA TYR A 643 -36.24 16.40 -15.60
C TYR A 643 -37.67 16.94 -15.50
N GLU A 644 -37.85 18.27 -15.49
CA GLU A 644 -39.18 18.91 -15.51
C GLU A 644 -40.00 18.52 -16.74
N LEU A 645 -39.38 18.48 -17.92
CA LEU A 645 -40.01 18.02 -19.15
C LEU A 645 -40.48 16.55 -19.02
N SER A 646 -39.64 15.69 -18.44
CA SER A 646 -39.98 14.29 -18.20
C SER A 646 -41.13 14.11 -17.19
N GLU A 647 -41.26 15.03 -16.23
CA GLU A 647 -42.39 15.07 -15.29
C GLU A 647 -43.67 15.51 -15.98
N ALA A 648 -43.62 16.63 -16.72
CA ALA A 648 -44.78 17.22 -17.38
C ALA A 648 -45.47 16.30 -18.40
N TYR A 649 -44.69 15.49 -19.12
CA TYR A 649 -45.19 14.61 -20.21
C TYR A 649 -45.06 13.12 -19.87
N HIS A 650 -44.99 12.75 -18.59
CA HIS A 650 -44.92 11.35 -18.14
C HIS A 650 -43.87 10.52 -18.91
N ALA A 651 -42.72 11.11 -19.20
CA ALA A 651 -41.70 10.55 -20.08
C ALA A 651 -40.72 9.72 -19.25
N MET A 652 -41.07 8.45 -19.02
CA MET A 652 -40.41 7.60 -18.00
C MET A 652 -38.97 7.23 -18.33
N SER A 653 -38.65 6.94 -19.60
CA SER A 653 -37.29 6.61 -20.04
C SER A 653 -36.38 7.84 -19.92
N LEU A 654 -36.86 9.01 -20.35
CA LEU A 654 -36.14 10.27 -20.20
C LEU A 654 -35.90 10.58 -18.71
N ARG A 655 -36.90 10.34 -17.87
CA ARG A 655 -36.79 10.55 -16.42
C ARG A 655 -35.73 9.65 -15.79
N HIS A 656 -35.69 8.37 -16.17
CA HIS A 656 -34.65 7.45 -15.72
C HIS A 656 -33.26 7.91 -16.18
N THR A 657 -33.11 8.36 -17.43
CA THR A 657 -31.83 8.91 -17.91
C THR A 657 -31.41 10.13 -17.10
N CYS A 658 -32.34 11.03 -16.76
CA CYS A 658 -32.07 12.18 -15.90
C CYS A 658 -31.58 11.74 -14.50
N VAL A 659 -32.21 10.71 -13.91
CA VAL A 659 -31.78 10.14 -12.63
C VAL A 659 -30.35 9.58 -12.71
N LEU A 660 -30.05 8.79 -13.74
CA LEU A 660 -28.72 8.19 -13.92
C LEU A 660 -27.65 9.26 -14.13
N PHE A 661 -27.93 10.25 -14.99
CA PHE A 661 -27.03 11.37 -15.24
C PHE A 661 -26.79 12.20 -13.97
N PHE A 662 -27.85 12.45 -13.19
CA PHE A 662 -27.73 13.14 -11.90
C PHE A 662 -26.81 12.39 -10.94
N LEU A 663 -26.99 11.06 -10.80
CA LEU A 663 -26.19 10.24 -9.89
C LEU A 663 -24.72 10.16 -10.32
N GLU A 664 -24.47 10.05 -11.63
CA GLU A 664 -23.12 10.00 -12.21
C GLU A 664 -22.37 11.32 -12.06
N GLN A 665 -23.04 12.44 -12.38
CA GLN A 665 -22.42 13.77 -12.41
C GLN A 665 -22.63 14.56 -11.11
N PHE A 666 -23.04 13.89 -10.03
CA PHE A 666 -23.39 14.52 -8.75
C PHE A 666 -22.34 15.51 -8.25
N ASN A 667 -21.05 15.16 -8.29
CA ASN A 667 -19.96 16.03 -7.85
C ASN A 667 -19.89 17.37 -8.58
N LYS A 668 -20.29 17.40 -9.86
CA LYS A 668 -20.33 18.64 -10.65
C LYS A 668 -21.63 19.39 -10.40
N ILE A 669 -22.75 18.67 -10.29
CA ILE A 669 -24.09 19.25 -10.07
C ILE A 669 -24.19 19.90 -8.68
N SER A 670 -23.59 19.31 -7.65
CA SER A 670 -23.63 19.82 -6.27
C SER A 670 -22.96 21.19 -6.09
N THR A 671 -22.11 21.61 -7.04
CA THR A 671 -21.48 22.93 -7.03
C THR A 671 -22.33 24.03 -7.67
N ARG A 672 -23.45 23.67 -8.31
CA ARG A 672 -24.30 24.61 -9.06
C ARG A 672 -25.43 25.20 -8.22
N PRO A 673 -25.86 26.44 -8.48
CA PRO A 673 -27.00 27.03 -7.80
C PRO A 673 -28.28 26.23 -8.09
N GLY A 674 -29.12 26.04 -7.07
CA GLY A 674 -30.41 25.35 -7.20
C GLY A 674 -30.35 23.81 -7.13
N TYR A 675 -29.18 23.19 -6.95
CA TYR A 675 -29.06 21.72 -6.89
C TYR A 675 -29.87 21.10 -5.74
N SER A 676 -30.02 21.80 -4.61
CA SER A 676 -30.76 21.31 -3.45
C SER A 676 -32.25 21.06 -3.77
N HIS A 677 -32.85 21.94 -4.57
CA HIS A 677 -34.22 21.78 -5.07
C HIS A 677 -34.32 20.59 -6.03
N LEU A 678 -33.32 20.41 -6.91
CA LEU A 678 -33.25 19.27 -7.81
C LEU A 678 -33.14 17.95 -7.03
N VAL A 679 -32.30 17.87 -6.00
CA VAL A 679 -32.16 16.67 -5.14
C VAL A 679 -33.49 16.32 -4.48
N GLN A 680 -34.19 17.29 -3.90
CA GLN A 680 -35.48 17.06 -3.23
C GLN A 680 -36.54 16.49 -4.18
N ARG A 681 -36.53 16.91 -5.46
CA ARG A 681 -37.45 16.40 -6.48
C ARG A 681 -37.04 15.05 -7.06
N ILE A 682 -35.74 14.80 -7.22
CA ILE A 682 -35.21 13.58 -7.82
C ILE A 682 -35.21 12.39 -6.84
N VAL A 683 -34.98 12.61 -5.54
CA VAL A 683 -34.89 11.53 -4.53
C VAL A 683 -36.12 10.59 -4.50
N PRO A 684 -37.37 11.10 -4.51
CA PRO A 684 -38.55 10.24 -4.62
C PRO A 684 -38.58 9.40 -5.90
N GLU A 685 -38.08 9.93 -7.02
CA GLU A 685 -38.03 9.20 -8.27
C GLU A 685 -36.91 8.16 -8.29
N ILE A 686 -35.76 8.42 -7.66
CA ILE A 686 -34.71 7.40 -7.46
C ILE A 686 -35.29 6.18 -6.74
N ARG A 687 -36.11 6.38 -5.71
CA ARG A 687 -36.82 5.30 -5.01
C ARG A 687 -37.74 4.51 -5.94
N SER A 688 -38.55 5.21 -6.74
CA SER A 688 -39.45 4.62 -7.74
C SER A 688 -38.67 3.78 -8.78
N TYR A 689 -37.58 4.34 -9.31
CA TYR A 689 -36.69 3.67 -10.25
C TYR A 689 -36.14 2.36 -9.69
N PHE A 690 -35.51 2.38 -8.51
CA PHE A 690 -34.93 1.17 -7.91
C PHE A 690 -35.99 0.16 -7.47
N SER A 691 -37.17 0.61 -7.03
CA SER A 691 -38.27 -0.30 -6.71
C SER A 691 -38.69 -1.11 -7.93
N LYS A 692 -38.65 -0.54 -9.15
CA LYS A 692 -38.95 -1.26 -10.39
C LYS A 692 -37.75 -2.05 -10.91
N ALA A 693 -36.56 -1.47 -10.86
CA ALA A 693 -35.35 -2.06 -11.44
C ALA A 693 -34.85 -3.29 -10.65
N LEU A 694 -35.06 -3.32 -9.33
CA LEU A 694 -34.60 -4.40 -8.46
C LEU A 694 -35.69 -5.45 -8.15
N LEU A 695 -36.93 -5.23 -8.57
CA LEU A 695 -37.98 -6.25 -8.52
C LEU A 695 -37.95 -7.06 -9.82
N PRO A 696 -37.86 -8.39 -9.76
CA PRO A 696 -37.92 -9.21 -10.97
C PRO A 696 -39.26 -8.99 -11.68
N ASN A 697 -39.21 -8.74 -13.00
CA ASN A 697 -40.39 -8.78 -13.85
C ASN A 697 -41.10 -10.13 -13.64
N GLN A 698 -42.30 -10.12 -13.06
CA GLN A 698 -43.20 -11.27 -13.06
C GLN A 698 -43.69 -11.56 -14.50
N ARG A 699 -42.79 -11.99 -15.38
CA ARG A 699 -43.10 -12.47 -16.75
C ARG A 699 -42.12 -13.56 -17.18
N CYS A 700 -41.98 -14.61 -16.38
CA CYS A 700 -41.46 -15.90 -16.84
C CYS A 700 -41.97 -17.03 -15.93
N SER A 701 -43.30 -17.12 -15.77
CA SER A 701 -43.95 -18.30 -15.19
C SER A 701 -45.37 -18.42 -15.75
N ARG A 702 -45.47 -18.75 -17.03
CA ARG A 702 -46.64 -19.39 -17.68
C ARG A 702 -46.31 -19.64 -19.15
N ALA A 703 -45.71 -20.79 -19.40
CA ALA A 703 -45.96 -21.65 -20.56
C ALA A 703 -45.55 -23.07 -20.16
#